data_AF-A0A5E4IBF5-F1
#
_entry.id   AF-A0A5E4IBF5-F1
#
_cell.length_a   1.000
_cell.length_b   1.000
_cell.length_c   1.000
_cell.angle_alpha   90.00
_cell.angle_beta   90.00
_cell.angle_gamma   90.00
#
_symmetry.space_group_name_H-M   'P 1'
#
loop_
_entity.id
_entity.type
_entity.pdbx_description
1 polymer ?
#
loop_
_entity_poly.entity_id
_entity_poly.type
_entity_poly.pdbx_seq_one_letter_code
_entity_poly.pdbx_strand_id
1 'polypeptide(L)'
;MKHLLSSESLIQYFLVVLITFILVIPGALGASRSVNPANTTEQKTVSKISREIELPPGSDYYIRFDSQDLTLNGQTIEPATKGLSEKIIAAIAKSPHWIQSRLTSQFQNLSDPGSYADVLLNASTRYADEIAFSIAACPGGRVPSATLLKENAESLYEHDQWIAYADIIDYDDGTGNYYSTLRYRVLENGRERQFELPPDIYYWYVVHPEITTEDTDAVYGPLWRNYLFEHNDLGYPLLKEKISTIQYLWDCTSYAQPGYRLWTTSIAQHPTAIEAVSYWIGKTVPYPAMGDRPGQSSIVAHEHNGWCGELQKIAIAAQRAALIPSVSASNVGEDHVWREFYERGWHENDNWWSDTGGAVNQPDVYAYGWRKNMSAIYQWRGDGTIRQDTAYYIHPEDRITVSFEVKDLHLQPVDGARIIVLVKGPKDITYYTNLLWGNIQKIWDALPALVKGTLLTTVFERAKERFNQLPDSINGVTITTWNYTDSDGRCSFELGKNLEYIFFIQQGNLKKPWQLARHNTIRTLNTHTDKDFKILLPAAANKLQRRTAQEMPSGLCQFDLSLTSSTYQLQQHFINDGIGRHETMGTIECFFVDQENFQRYKDGKSYTCYHFLETRNTSFSLSAPKQNWYLILRNPNRQTSVVVDFSFDVAVQSTAEHVTIVTPDTSLFETPISNIGDTILLTGVATTTLVTLTVDQQTPTIDLAVVNGVWSYAWDTSGELPGLHRIIVTTPDSTSDERSILLLDALPPSLSINTPVEGTILKHGILTISGHSSDNRAVDHVEITLDTLTKRASGTTTWNLSWDITGLPLGDHILSVKAVDTQGLVSIQTRSFALNGSGNCWGPQIQAIAHSPATPTNTSNMVIYADVATTAPFALNTIILYCNNGTATMSYEMYQYGQYPIQSRHEEDPLKNQSNTPVFGVELGQFPTGQTISYWVVAVDTAQNTQQSDVHSFTIL
;
A
#
# COMPACT_ATOMS: atom_id res chain seq x y z
N MET A 1 -21.32 -10.21 -47.41
CA MET A 1 -22.18 -11.30 -47.91
C MET A 1 -21.83 -12.57 -47.12
N LYS A 2 -22.73 -12.98 -46.20
CA LYS A 2 -22.87 -14.28 -45.46
C LYS A 2 -21.68 -14.78 -44.61
N HIS A 3 -21.69 -14.69 -43.27
CA HIS A 3 -22.38 -15.50 -42.21
C HIS A 3 -22.11 -17.02 -42.21
N LEU A 4 -21.45 -17.51 -41.15
CA LEU A 4 -21.64 -18.76 -40.36
C LEU A 4 -20.38 -18.96 -39.48
N LEU A 5 -20.33 -18.49 -38.23
CA LEU A 5 -20.69 -19.23 -36.98
C LEU A 5 -20.24 -20.70 -36.97
N SER A 6 -19.19 -21.01 -36.19
CA SER A 6 -18.99 -22.32 -35.56
C SER A 6 -18.66 -22.15 -34.08
N SER A 7 -19.52 -22.75 -33.27
CA SER A 7 -19.74 -22.75 -31.83
C SER A 7 -18.61 -23.33 -30.95
N GLU A 8 -17.33 -23.16 -31.29
CA GLU A 8 -16.24 -23.75 -30.48
C GLU A 8 -15.67 -22.78 -29.42
N SER A 9 -15.74 -21.46 -29.63
CA SER A 9 -15.23 -20.48 -28.66
C SER A 9 -16.12 -20.30 -27.42
N LEU A 10 -17.43 -20.51 -27.55
CA LEU A 10 -18.38 -20.40 -26.44
C LEU A 10 -18.29 -21.59 -25.47
N ILE A 11 -17.99 -22.79 -25.97
CA ILE A 11 -17.83 -23.99 -25.12
C ILE A 11 -16.47 -23.98 -24.41
N GLN A 12 -15.41 -23.44 -25.03
CA GLN A 12 -14.13 -23.23 -24.36
C GLN A 12 -14.20 -22.13 -23.30
N TYR A 13 -14.94 -21.03 -23.54
CA TYR A 13 -15.19 -20.02 -22.49
C TYR A 13 -16.03 -20.58 -21.33
N PHE A 14 -17.07 -21.39 -21.62
CA PHE A 14 -17.88 -22.01 -20.55
C PHE A 14 -17.08 -23.04 -19.73
N LEU A 15 -16.18 -23.81 -20.36
CA LEU A 15 -15.34 -24.79 -19.65
C LEU A 15 -14.23 -24.12 -18.83
N VAL A 16 -13.64 -23.02 -19.32
CA VAL A 16 -12.62 -22.25 -18.60
C VAL A 16 -13.24 -21.51 -17.42
N VAL A 17 -14.45 -20.96 -17.57
CA VAL A 17 -15.20 -20.40 -16.43
C VAL A 17 -15.51 -21.50 -15.41
N LEU A 18 -15.98 -22.69 -15.82
CA LEU A 18 -16.29 -23.78 -14.88
C LEU A 18 -15.06 -24.36 -14.15
N ILE A 19 -13.90 -24.41 -14.81
CA ILE A 19 -12.64 -24.94 -14.22
C ILE A 19 -11.95 -23.91 -13.33
N THR A 20 -12.10 -22.61 -13.63
CA THR A 20 -11.55 -21.53 -12.77
C THR A 20 -12.42 -21.34 -11.52
N PHE A 21 -13.74 -21.57 -11.61
CA PHE A 21 -14.66 -21.58 -10.46
C PHE A 21 -14.38 -22.68 -9.41
N ILE A 22 -13.65 -23.74 -9.78
CA ILE A 22 -13.27 -24.82 -8.85
C ILE A 22 -11.98 -24.49 -8.07
N LEU A 23 -11.20 -23.49 -8.51
CA LEU A 23 -9.87 -23.20 -7.96
C LEU A 23 -9.79 -21.91 -7.10
N VAL A 24 -10.86 -21.13 -6.99
CA VAL A 24 -10.89 -19.86 -6.21
C VAL A 24 -11.88 -19.92 -5.03
N ILE A 25 -12.16 -21.12 -4.51
CA ILE A 25 -12.90 -21.27 -3.25
C ILE A 25 -11.97 -21.91 -2.22
N PRO A 26 -11.47 -21.17 -1.21
CA PRO A 26 -11.03 -21.80 0.02
C PRO A 26 -12.29 -22.31 0.74
N GLY A 27 -12.78 -23.50 0.35
CA GLY A 27 -14.00 -24.07 0.96
C GLY A 27 -14.82 -25.05 0.13
N ALA A 28 -14.55 -25.25 -1.17
CA ALA A 28 -15.36 -26.14 -2.02
C ALA A 28 -14.67 -27.44 -2.48
N LEU A 29 -13.57 -27.86 -1.84
CA LEU A 29 -13.15 -29.26 -1.88
C LEU A 29 -13.76 -29.97 -0.67
N GLY A 30 -15.00 -30.43 -0.87
CA GLY A 30 -15.66 -31.31 0.08
C GLY A 30 -14.75 -32.49 0.43
N ALA A 31 -14.55 -32.70 1.73
CA ALA A 31 -14.00 -33.94 2.23
C ALA A 31 -14.76 -35.10 1.57
N SER A 32 -14.04 -36.02 0.94
CA SER A 32 -14.62 -37.22 0.35
C SER A 32 -15.43 -37.97 1.41
N ARG A 33 -16.76 -37.98 1.30
CA ARG A 33 -17.63 -38.84 2.10
C ARG A 33 -17.20 -40.30 1.83
N SER A 34 -16.69 -40.99 2.83
CA SER A 34 -16.52 -42.44 2.75
C SER A 34 -17.91 -43.08 2.72
N VAL A 35 -18.35 -43.54 1.55
CA VAL A 35 -19.63 -44.23 1.38
C VAL A 35 -19.53 -45.64 1.96
N ASN A 36 -20.25 -45.91 3.04
CA ASN A 36 -20.54 -47.26 3.51
C ASN A 36 -21.91 -47.66 2.94
N PRO A 37 -22.02 -48.71 2.10
CA PRO A 37 -23.29 -49.04 1.45
C PRO A 37 -24.10 -50.00 2.33
N ALA A 38 -25.03 -49.45 3.12
CA ALA A 38 -26.12 -50.23 3.70
C ALA A 38 -27.32 -49.32 4.03
N ASN A 39 -28.40 -49.43 3.24
CA ASN A 39 -29.76 -48.92 3.47
C ASN A 39 -29.96 -47.96 4.65
N THR A 40 -29.94 -46.65 4.39
CA THR A 40 -30.47 -45.63 5.32
C THR A 40 -31.01 -44.45 4.52
N THR A 41 -32.23 -44.02 4.85
CA THR A 41 -32.82 -42.74 4.45
C THR A 41 -31.78 -41.62 4.57
N GLU A 42 -31.46 -40.96 3.45
CA GLU A 42 -30.40 -39.95 3.35
C GLU A 42 -30.75 -38.71 4.21
N GLN A 43 -29.87 -38.33 5.13
CA GLN A 43 -29.98 -37.07 5.87
C GLN A 43 -29.80 -35.90 4.90
N LYS A 44 -30.66 -34.89 5.00
CA LYS A 44 -30.62 -33.71 4.15
C LYS A 44 -30.29 -32.47 4.99
N THR A 45 -29.44 -31.59 4.46
CA THR A 45 -29.13 -30.30 5.09
C THR A 45 -30.38 -29.42 5.09
N VAL A 46 -30.82 -29.01 6.27
CA VAL A 46 -32.05 -28.22 6.48
C VAL A 46 -31.77 -26.75 6.76
N SER A 47 -30.57 -26.42 7.24
CA SER A 47 -30.16 -25.04 7.47
C SER A 47 -28.65 -24.92 7.44
N LYS A 48 -28.16 -23.77 6.98
CA LYS A 48 -26.74 -23.44 6.86
C LYS A 48 -26.53 -21.95 7.12
N ILE A 49 -25.45 -21.60 7.80
CA ILE A 49 -24.98 -20.22 7.98
C ILE A 49 -23.49 -20.16 7.61
N SER A 50 -23.09 -19.14 6.87
CA SER A 50 -21.69 -18.91 6.49
C SER A 50 -21.39 -17.42 6.57
N ARG A 51 -20.34 -17.04 7.29
CA ARG A 51 -20.01 -15.63 7.53
C ARG A 51 -18.57 -15.45 8.01
N GLU A 52 -17.96 -14.33 7.63
CA GLU A 52 -16.78 -13.79 8.28
C GLU A 52 -17.18 -12.86 9.44
N ILE A 53 -16.61 -13.07 10.63
CA ILE A 53 -16.84 -12.23 11.81
C ILE A 53 -15.52 -11.83 12.46
N GLU A 54 -15.46 -10.61 12.98
CA GLU A 54 -14.37 -10.19 13.85
C GLU A 54 -14.76 -10.36 15.33
N LEU A 55 -13.91 -11.05 16.09
CA LEU A 55 -14.02 -11.27 17.51
C LEU A 55 -12.94 -10.45 18.25
N PRO A 56 -13.30 -9.30 18.85
CA PRO A 56 -12.41 -8.56 19.73
C PRO A 56 -11.91 -9.41 20.91
N PRO A 57 -10.83 -9.00 21.60
CA PRO A 57 -10.31 -9.74 22.74
C PRO A 57 -11.36 -9.99 23.83
N GLY A 58 -11.47 -11.25 24.27
CA GLY A 58 -12.40 -11.68 25.31
C GLY A 58 -13.88 -11.76 24.88
N SER A 59 -14.20 -11.50 23.61
CA SER A 59 -15.56 -11.59 23.07
C SER A 59 -15.96 -13.02 22.67
N ASP A 60 -17.26 -13.20 22.42
CA ASP A 60 -17.82 -14.43 21.90
C ASP A 60 -18.87 -14.17 20.81
N TYR A 61 -19.09 -15.19 19.99
CA TYR A 61 -20.18 -15.30 19.05
C TYR A 61 -20.83 -16.67 19.22
N TYR A 62 -22.16 -16.72 19.18
CA TYR A 62 -22.89 -17.98 19.25
C TYR A 62 -23.86 -18.17 18.10
N ILE A 63 -24.08 -19.44 17.75
CA ILE A 63 -25.08 -19.87 16.77
C ILE A 63 -26.03 -20.83 17.47
N ARG A 64 -27.31 -20.47 17.50
CA ARG A 64 -28.39 -21.30 18.07
C ARG A 64 -29.00 -22.17 16.98
N PHE A 65 -28.96 -23.48 17.18
CA PHE A 65 -29.84 -24.41 16.49
C PHE A 65 -31.19 -24.47 17.21
N ASP A 66 -32.26 -24.09 16.51
CA ASP A 66 -33.63 -24.31 16.97
C ASP A 66 -34.13 -25.68 16.51
N SER A 67 -34.39 -26.56 17.46
CA SER A 67 -34.82 -27.94 17.15
C SER A 67 -36.28 -28.07 16.70
N GLN A 68 -37.11 -27.04 16.91
CA GLN A 68 -38.51 -27.03 16.47
C GLN A 68 -38.59 -26.68 14.99
N ASP A 69 -37.95 -25.57 14.62
CA ASP A 69 -37.97 -25.04 13.24
C ASP A 69 -36.85 -25.61 12.36
N LEU A 70 -35.88 -26.30 12.97
CA LEU A 70 -34.68 -26.84 12.32
C LEU A 70 -33.79 -25.76 11.67
N THR A 71 -33.74 -24.58 12.29
CA THR A 71 -33.02 -23.40 11.79
C THR A 71 -31.76 -23.10 12.60
N LEU A 72 -30.74 -22.60 11.92
CA LEU A 72 -29.54 -22.02 12.53
C LEU A 72 -29.69 -20.50 12.60
N ASN A 73 -29.59 -19.95 13.81
CA ASN A 73 -29.74 -18.53 14.08
C ASN A 73 -28.46 -18.01 14.72
N GLY A 74 -27.67 -17.23 13.98
CA GLY A 74 -26.50 -16.54 14.49
C GLY A 74 -26.87 -15.44 15.49
N GLN A 75 -25.98 -15.14 16.42
CA GLN A 75 -26.11 -13.98 17.31
C GLN A 75 -26.22 -12.70 16.48
N THR A 76 -27.16 -11.83 16.83
CA THR A 76 -27.24 -10.49 16.26
C THR A 76 -26.03 -9.68 16.73
N ILE A 77 -25.23 -9.20 15.78
CA ILE A 77 -24.11 -8.29 16.02
C ILE A 77 -24.47 -6.95 15.40
N GLU A 78 -24.07 -5.87 16.06
CA GLU A 78 -24.11 -4.54 15.47
C GLU A 78 -23.15 -4.47 14.28
N PRO A 79 -23.56 -3.87 13.14
CA PRO A 79 -22.70 -3.79 11.97
C PRO A 79 -21.44 -2.98 12.27
N ALA A 80 -20.30 -3.36 11.69
CA ALA A 80 -19.06 -2.61 11.87
C ALA A 80 -19.18 -1.15 11.39
N THR A 81 -20.04 -0.86 10.41
CA THR A 81 -20.27 0.51 9.92
C THR A 81 -21.19 1.36 10.79
N LYS A 82 -21.66 0.84 11.95
CA LYS A 82 -22.55 1.59 12.85
C LYS A 82 -21.97 2.96 13.19
N GLY A 83 -22.76 4.01 12.95
CA GLY A 83 -22.40 5.40 13.25
C GLY A 83 -21.63 6.11 12.14
N LEU A 84 -21.28 5.43 11.05
CA LEU A 84 -20.74 6.06 9.84
C LEU A 84 -21.88 6.65 8.99
N SER A 85 -21.56 7.67 8.18
CA SER A 85 -22.53 8.27 7.26
C SER A 85 -22.74 7.39 6.02
N GLU A 86 -23.89 7.55 5.36
CA GLU A 86 -24.20 6.83 4.10
C GLU A 86 -23.11 7.00 3.04
N LYS A 87 -22.53 8.21 2.94
CA LYS A 87 -21.41 8.49 2.03
C LYS A 87 -20.16 7.65 2.33
N ILE A 88 -19.81 7.50 3.61
CA ILE A 88 -18.67 6.68 4.02
C ILE A 88 -18.97 5.20 3.76
N ILE A 89 -20.19 4.76 4.04
CA ILE A 89 -20.64 3.38 3.78
C ILE A 89 -20.54 3.06 2.28
N ALA A 90 -20.97 3.97 1.41
CA ALA A 90 -20.84 3.82 -0.04
C ALA A 90 -19.36 3.74 -0.49
N ALA A 91 -18.47 4.57 0.10
CA ALA A 91 -17.04 4.51 -0.19
C ALA A 91 -16.40 3.16 0.22
N ILE A 92 -16.80 2.62 1.36
CA ILE A 92 -16.36 1.29 1.82
C ILE A 92 -16.90 0.21 0.87
N ALA A 93 -18.20 0.25 0.53
CA ALA A 93 -18.83 -0.74 -0.36
C ALA A 93 -18.22 -0.75 -1.77
N LYS A 94 -17.74 0.41 -2.25
CA LYS A 94 -17.00 0.52 -3.52
C LYS A 94 -15.62 -0.14 -3.50
N SER A 95 -14.98 -0.14 -2.34
CA SER A 95 -13.62 -0.66 -2.20
C SER A 95 -13.61 -2.20 -2.28
N PRO A 96 -12.51 -2.83 -2.72
CA PRO A 96 -12.43 -4.28 -2.82
C PRO A 96 -12.76 -4.99 -1.50
N HIS A 97 -13.47 -6.12 -1.56
CA HIS A 97 -13.90 -6.86 -0.37
C HIS A 97 -12.75 -7.15 0.61
N TRP A 98 -11.56 -7.49 0.10
CA TRP A 98 -10.40 -7.82 0.93
C TRP A 98 -9.88 -6.67 1.82
N ILE A 99 -10.21 -5.40 1.52
CA ILE A 99 -9.77 -4.24 2.32
C ILE A 99 -10.87 -3.60 3.18
N GLN A 100 -12.16 -3.90 2.90
CA GLN A 100 -13.30 -3.20 3.51
C GLN A 100 -13.29 -3.23 5.04
N SER A 101 -12.96 -4.37 5.65
CA SER A 101 -12.91 -4.50 7.11
C SER A 101 -11.89 -3.54 7.72
N ARG A 102 -10.65 -3.54 7.22
CA ARG A 102 -9.58 -2.66 7.70
C ARG A 102 -9.89 -1.19 7.42
N LEU A 103 -10.44 -0.90 6.25
CA LEU A 103 -10.87 0.44 5.86
C LEU A 103 -11.98 0.97 6.80
N THR A 104 -12.95 0.13 7.16
CA THR A 104 -14.01 0.46 8.11
C THR A 104 -13.43 0.84 9.47
N SER A 105 -12.52 0.04 10.00
CA SER A 105 -11.83 0.35 11.27
C SER A 105 -11.08 1.69 11.21
N GLN A 106 -10.48 2.01 10.06
CA GLN A 106 -9.79 3.29 9.91
C GLN A 106 -10.77 4.47 9.87
N PHE A 107 -11.87 4.36 9.11
CA PHE A 107 -12.90 5.41 9.02
C PHE A 107 -13.51 5.79 10.36
N GLN A 108 -13.65 4.83 11.28
CA GLN A 108 -14.11 5.09 12.65
C GLN A 108 -13.16 5.98 13.46
N ASN A 109 -11.88 6.03 13.08
CA ASN A 109 -10.82 6.72 13.82
C ASN A 109 -10.29 7.98 13.12
N LEU A 110 -10.73 8.26 11.88
CA LEU A 110 -10.34 9.46 11.12
C LEU A 110 -10.98 10.73 11.70
N SER A 111 -10.23 11.83 11.69
CA SER A 111 -10.72 13.15 12.11
C SER A 111 -11.66 13.80 11.09
N ASP A 112 -11.40 13.59 9.79
CA ASP A 112 -12.23 14.04 8.67
C ASP A 112 -12.49 12.89 7.70
N PRO A 113 -13.33 11.91 8.05
CA PRO A 113 -13.62 10.77 7.17
C PRO A 113 -14.35 11.17 5.87
N GLY A 114 -14.94 12.37 5.83
CA GLY A 114 -15.72 12.83 4.68
C GLY A 114 -14.88 13.07 3.44
N SER A 115 -13.69 13.67 3.58
CA SER A 115 -12.79 13.96 2.45
C SER A 115 -12.20 12.71 1.80
N TYR A 116 -11.86 11.70 2.60
CA TYR A 116 -11.39 10.41 2.09
C TYR A 116 -12.49 9.65 1.34
N ALA A 117 -13.73 9.70 1.84
CA ALA A 117 -14.87 9.12 1.14
C ALA A 117 -15.12 9.82 -0.21
N ASP A 118 -14.99 11.15 -0.28
CA ASP A 118 -15.13 11.90 -1.54
C ASP A 118 -14.06 11.51 -2.57
N VAL A 119 -12.81 11.33 -2.15
CA VAL A 119 -11.73 10.87 -3.04
C VAL A 119 -12.01 9.46 -3.56
N LEU A 120 -12.38 8.52 -2.69
CA LEU A 120 -12.68 7.14 -3.09
C LEU A 120 -13.88 7.05 -4.05
N LEU A 121 -14.97 7.75 -3.75
CA LEU A 121 -16.19 7.71 -4.56
C LEU A 121 -15.99 8.31 -5.96
N ASN A 122 -15.15 9.34 -6.10
CA ASN A 122 -14.86 9.96 -7.40
C ASN A 122 -13.66 9.33 -8.13
N ALA A 123 -12.90 8.44 -7.50
CA ALA A 123 -11.85 7.68 -8.17
C ALA A 123 -12.44 6.64 -9.13
N SER A 124 -11.82 6.42 -10.30
CA SER A 124 -12.15 5.23 -11.09
C SER A 124 -11.70 3.96 -10.36
N THR A 125 -12.25 2.80 -10.74
CA THR A 125 -11.84 1.50 -10.17
C THR A 125 -10.33 1.26 -10.28
N ARG A 126 -9.69 1.82 -11.32
CA ARG A 126 -8.24 1.79 -11.54
C ARG A 126 -7.39 2.34 -10.38
N TYR A 127 -7.91 3.26 -9.56
CA TYR A 127 -7.13 3.85 -8.44
C TYR A 127 -7.72 3.49 -7.08
N ALA A 128 -8.92 2.91 -7.07
CA ALA A 128 -9.74 2.84 -5.87
C ALA A 128 -9.14 1.89 -4.81
N ASP A 129 -8.52 0.81 -5.25
CA ASP A 129 -7.84 -0.16 -4.40
C ASP A 129 -6.55 0.41 -3.78
N GLU A 130 -5.69 1.11 -4.53
CA GLU A 130 -4.51 1.75 -3.94
C GLU A 130 -4.85 2.87 -2.95
N ILE A 131 -5.88 3.66 -3.26
CA ILE A 131 -6.37 4.71 -2.35
C ILE A 131 -6.95 4.06 -1.08
N ALA A 132 -7.81 3.04 -1.24
CA ALA A 132 -8.43 2.33 -0.11
C ALA A 132 -7.37 1.66 0.77
N PHE A 133 -6.39 1.01 0.15
CA PHE A 133 -5.24 0.43 0.84
C PHE A 133 -4.45 1.51 1.60
N SER A 134 -4.10 2.61 0.95
CA SER A 134 -3.31 3.67 1.57
C SER A 134 -4.00 4.30 2.78
N ILE A 135 -5.33 4.48 2.72
CA ILE A 135 -6.13 4.93 3.86
C ILE A 135 -6.08 3.89 4.99
N ALA A 136 -6.42 2.64 4.67
CA ALA A 136 -6.59 1.56 5.64
C ALA A 136 -5.27 1.10 6.28
N ALA A 137 -4.14 1.22 5.55
CA ALA A 137 -2.86 0.65 5.93
C ALA A 137 -1.98 1.58 6.76
N CYS A 138 -2.18 2.90 6.67
CA CYS A 138 -1.40 3.86 7.45
C CYS A 138 -1.64 3.72 8.97
N PRO A 139 -0.64 4.05 9.81
CA PRO A 139 -0.79 3.98 11.26
C PRO A 139 -1.96 4.85 11.75
N GLY A 140 -2.72 4.33 12.72
CA GLY A 140 -3.83 5.08 13.32
C GLY A 140 -3.37 6.45 13.84
N GLY A 141 -4.09 7.51 13.46
CA GLY A 141 -3.78 8.90 13.83
C GLY A 141 -2.71 9.60 12.98
N ARG A 142 -2.12 8.92 11.98
CA ARG A 142 -1.07 9.46 11.09
C ARG A 142 -1.37 9.22 9.60
N VAL A 143 -2.66 9.25 9.23
CA VAL A 143 -3.06 9.10 7.83
C VAL A 143 -2.78 10.41 7.08
N PRO A 144 -2.07 10.37 5.93
CA PRO A 144 -1.83 11.55 5.08
C PRO A 144 -3.14 12.11 4.53
N SER A 145 -3.16 13.37 4.12
CA SER A 145 -4.40 13.99 3.59
C SER A 145 -4.98 13.22 2.39
N ALA A 146 -6.31 13.23 2.24
CA ALA A 146 -7.00 12.54 1.15
C ALA A 146 -6.46 12.95 -0.24
N THR A 147 -6.13 14.23 -0.43
CA THR A 147 -5.53 14.74 -1.67
C THR A 147 -4.16 14.12 -1.95
N LEU A 148 -3.31 13.97 -0.93
CA LEU A 148 -2.00 13.34 -1.10
C LEU A 148 -2.11 11.85 -1.37
N LEU A 149 -3.09 11.16 -0.78
CA LEU A 149 -3.33 9.74 -1.07
C LEU A 149 -3.86 9.53 -2.50
N LYS A 150 -4.65 10.48 -3.01
CA LYS A 150 -5.08 10.50 -4.41
C LYS A 150 -3.87 10.69 -5.33
N GLU A 151 -3.06 11.72 -5.08
CA GLU A 151 -1.83 11.98 -5.84
C GLU A 151 -0.93 10.74 -5.82
N ASN A 152 -0.71 10.14 -4.63
CA ASN A 152 0.10 8.94 -4.46
C ASN A 152 -0.31 7.80 -5.41
N ALA A 153 -1.61 7.55 -5.58
CA ALA A 153 -2.13 6.52 -6.47
C ALA A 153 -2.03 6.94 -7.95
N GLU A 154 -2.42 8.17 -8.29
CA GLU A 154 -2.36 8.69 -9.67
C GLU A 154 -0.92 8.68 -10.21
N SER A 155 0.06 9.10 -9.39
CA SER A 155 1.49 9.08 -9.68
C SER A 155 2.02 7.71 -10.11
N LEU A 156 1.52 6.61 -9.52
CA LEU A 156 1.97 5.26 -9.85
C LEU A 156 1.76 4.97 -11.34
N TYR A 157 0.55 5.27 -11.83
CA TYR A 157 0.15 5.05 -13.21
C TYR A 157 0.70 6.11 -14.18
N GLU A 158 1.04 7.30 -13.67
CA GLU A 158 1.80 8.30 -14.44
C GLU A 158 3.23 7.79 -14.70
N HIS A 159 3.89 7.25 -13.68
CA HIS A 159 5.25 6.73 -13.77
C HIS A 159 5.35 5.46 -14.60
N ASP A 160 4.35 4.57 -14.49
CA ASP A 160 4.20 3.34 -15.29
C ASP A 160 4.41 3.59 -16.79
N GLN A 161 3.92 4.72 -17.32
CA GLN A 161 4.06 5.11 -18.72
C GLN A 161 5.51 5.37 -19.17
N TRP A 162 6.41 5.64 -18.22
CA TRP A 162 7.81 5.97 -18.46
C TRP A 162 8.76 4.84 -18.07
N ILE A 163 8.27 3.77 -17.44
CA ILE A 163 9.09 2.66 -16.97
C ILE A 163 8.96 1.51 -17.95
N ALA A 164 10.06 1.13 -18.59
CA ALA A 164 9.99 0.04 -19.56
C ALA A 164 9.98 -1.34 -18.87
N TYR A 165 10.75 -1.57 -17.81
CA TYR A 165 10.90 -2.93 -17.24
C TYR A 165 9.71 -3.45 -16.45
N ALA A 166 8.69 -2.62 -16.14
CA ALA A 166 7.56 -3.00 -15.32
C ALA A 166 6.27 -2.34 -15.79
N ASP A 167 5.14 -3.01 -15.57
CA ASP A 167 3.78 -2.59 -15.90
C ASP A 167 2.86 -2.84 -14.69
N ILE A 168 2.00 -1.89 -14.34
CA ILE A 168 0.90 -2.11 -13.38
C ILE A 168 -0.24 -2.86 -14.09
N ILE A 169 -0.70 -3.97 -13.49
CA ILE A 169 -1.77 -4.83 -14.00
C ILE A 169 -2.95 -4.83 -13.04
N ASP A 170 -4.12 -4.48 -13.55
CA ASP A 170 -5.40 -4.48 -12.82
C ASP A 170 -6.17 -5.77 -13.10
N TYR A 171 -6.65 -6.43 -12.04
CA TYR A 171 -7.51 -7.60 -12.09
C TYR A 171 -8.89 -7.28 -11.53
N ASP A 172 -9.93 -7.53 -12.33
CA ASP A 172 -11.33 -7.38 -11.91
C ASP A 172 -12.15 -8.53 -12.53
N ASP A 173 -12.80 -9.32 -11.68
CA ASP A 173 -13.67 -10.44 -12.07
C ASP A 173 -15.15 -10.05 -12.13
N GLY A 174 -15.47 -8.77 -11.88
CA GLY A 174 -16.82 -8.24 -11.87
C GLY A 174 -17.61 -8.57 -10.61
N THR A 175 -16.99 -9.09 -9.54
CA THR A 175 -17.68 -9.34 -8.25
C THR A 175 -17.42 -8.23 -7.23
N GLY A 176 -16.86 -7.10 -7.64
CA GLY A 176 -16.44 -6.01 -6.75
C GLY A 176 -15.17 -6.31 -5.94
N ASN A 177 -14.44 -7.38 -6.24
CA ASN A 177 -13.23 -7.80 -5.51
C ASN A 177 -11.96 -7.69 -6.37
N TYR A 178 -11.74 -6.51 -6.93
CA TYR A 178 -10.60 -6.19 -7.79
C TYR A 178 -9.31 -5.91 -6.99
N TYR A 179 -8.16 -6.03 -7.66
CA TYR A 179 -6.85 -5.71 -7.10
C TYR A 179 -5.84 -5.46 -8.22
N SER A 180 -4.73 -4.82 -7.88
CA SER A 180 -3.62 -4.54 -8.79
C SER A 180 -2.32 -5.17 -8.33
N THR A 181 -1.40 -5.39 -9.27
CA THR A 181 -0.04 -5.85 -9.00
C THR A 181 0.93 -5.34 -10.07
N LEU A 182 2.23 -5.58 -9.88
CA LEU A 182 3.27 -5.24 -10.85
C LEU A 182 3.72 -6.48 -11.62
N ARG A 183 3.74 -6.38 -12.95
CA ARG A 183 4.43 -7.31 -13.84
C ARG A 183 5.78 -6.71 -14.22
N TYR A 184 6.87 -7.46 -14.13
CA TYR A 184 8.22 -6.93 -14.37
C TYR A 184 9.14 -7.91 -15.11
N ARG A 185 10.20 -7.37 -15.71
CA ARG A 185 11.21 -8.11 -16.49
C ARG A 185 12.56 -8.15 -15.79
N VAL A 186 13.22 -9.30 -15.82
CA VAL A 186 14.59 -9.50 -15.30
C VAL A 186 15.47 -10.19 -16.34
N LEU A 187 16.78 -10.02 -16.22
CA LEU A 187 17.79 -10.65 -17.07
C LEU A 187 18.46 -11.82 -16.34
N GLU A 188 17.82 -12.99 -16.33
CA GLU A 188 18.31 -14.17 -15.60
C GLU A 188 19.22 -15.01 -16.49
N ASN A 189 20.52 -15.10 -16.15
CA ASN A 189 21.53 -15.83 -16.94
C ASN A 189 21.58 -15.40 -18.42
N GLY A 190 21.48 -14.09 -18.67
CA GLY A 190 21.47 -13.51 -20.02
C GLY A 190 20.18 -13.76 -20.81
N ARG A 191 19.11 -14.23 -20.16
CA ARG A 191 17.79 -14.43 -20.77
C ARG A 191 16.74 -13.60 -20.08
N GLU A 192 15.92 -12.93 -20.87
CA GLU A 192 14.76 -12.21 -20.37
C GLU A 192 13.74 -13.19 -19.76
N ARG A 193 13.24 -12.83 -18.57
CA ARG A 193 12.14 -13.49 -17.87
C ARG A 193 11.16 -12.44 -17.39
N GLN A 194 9.89 -12.82 -17.30
CA GLN A 194 8.83 -11.96 -16.80
C GLN A 194 8.14 -12.63 -15.61
N PHE A 195 7.82 -11.85 -14.59
CA PHE A 195 7.17 -12.29 -13.37
C PHE A 195 6.13 -11.28 -12.92
N GLU A 196 5.24 -11.70 -12.02
CA GLU A 196 4.31 -10.81 -11.32
C GLU A 196 4.63 -10.83 -9.83
N LEU A 197 4.47 -9.68 -9.18
CA LEU A 197 4.63 -9.59 -7.74
C LEU A 197 3.44 -10.24 -7.02
N PRO A 198 3.67 -10.83 -5.83
CA PRO A 198 2.60 -11.01 -4.86
C PRO A 198 1.90 -9.66 -4.58
N PRO A 199 0.55 -9.59 -4.58
CA PRO A 199 -0.15 -8.32 -4.39
C PRO A 199 0.21 -7.61 -3.08
N ASP A 200 0.45 -8.36 -2.00
CA ASP A 200 0.87 -7.79 -0.72
C ASP A 200 2.21 -7.05 -0.82
N ILE A 201 3.15 -7.54 -1.64
CA ILE A 201 4.42 -6.87 -1.89
C ILE A 201 4.21 -5.55 -2.66
N TYR A 202 3.33 -5.56 -3.67
CA TYR A 202 2.97 -4.35 -4.42
C TYR A 202 2.39 -3.28 -3.49
N TYR A 203 1.35 -3.60 -2.73
CA TYR A 203 0.69 -2.62 -1.87
C TYR A 203 1.60 -2.09 -0.75
N TRP A 204 2.31 -2.97 -0.04
CA TRP A 204 3.13 -2.52 1.10
C TRP A 204 4.41 -1.80 0.71
N TYR A 205 5.03 -2.18 -0.40
CA TYR A 205 6.41 -1.76 -0.71
C TYR A 205 6.56 -1.02 -2.02
N VAL A 206 5.46 -0.75 -2.73
CA VAL A 206 5.39 0.19 -3.88
C VAL A 206 4.35 1.28 -3.61
N VAL A 207 3.11 0.88 -3.27
CA VAL A 207 1.97 1.80 -3.11
C VAL A 207 2.06 2.63 -1.83
N HIS A 208 2.41 1.99 -0.70
CA HIS A 208 2.32 2.62 0.62
C HIS A 208 3.09 3.96 0.68
N PRO A 209 2.45 5.05 1.16
CA PRO A 209 3.02 6.40 1.11
C PRO A 209 4.15 6.65 2.12
N GLU A 210 4.11 5.98 3.28
CA GLU A 210 5.15 6.08 4.32
C GLU A 210 6.35 5.19 3.98
N ILE A 211 7.56 5.76 4.03
CA ILE A 211 8.83 5.10 3.69
C ILE A 211 9.46 4.53 4.97
N THR A 212 9.66 5.37 5.99
CA THR A 212 10.22 4.99 7.29
C THR A 212 9.46 5.64 8.46
N THR A 213 10.11 6.52 9.22
CA THR A 213 9.59 7.13 10.45
C THR A 213 8.94 8.50 10.25
N GLU A 214 9.11 9.09 9.07
CA GLU A 214 8.67 10.44 8.74
C GLU A 214 7.14 10.59 8.66
N ASP A 215 6.63 11.79 8.88
CA ASP A 215 5.24 12.12 8.55
C ASP A 215 5.14 12.36 7.05
N THR A 216 4.30 11.63 6.31
CA THR A 216 4.19 11.86 4.87
C THR A 216 3.57 13.24 4.59
N ASP A 217 4.29 14.09 3.87
CA ASP A 217 3.84 15.44 3.50
C ASP A 217 4.44 15.88 2.15
N ALA A 218 3.83 16.87 1.52
CA ALA A 218 4.28 17.45 0.25
C ALA A 218 5.07 18.75 0.49
N VAL A 219 6.29 18.60 1.01
CA VAL A 219 7.16 19.73 1.42
C VAL A 219 7.40 20.74 0.29
N TYR A 220 7.55 20.24 -0.93
CA TYR A 220 7.87 21.03 -2.11
C TYR A 220 6.78 20.98 -3.16
N GLY A 221 5.51 20.86 -2.78
CA GLY A 221 4.39 20.88 -3.73
C GLY A 221 3.81 19.49 -3.99
N PRO A 222 4.50 18.58 -4.71
CA PRO A 222 4.06 17.20 -4.83
C PRO A 222 4.61 16.32 -3.70
N LEU A 223 4.03 15.13 -3.58
CA LEU A 223 4.55 14.04 -2.78
C LEU A 223 5.97 13.65 -3.26
N TRP A 224 6.77 13.09 -2.35
CA TRP A 224 8.12 12.59 -2.67
C TRP A 224 8.19 11.72 -3.92
N ARG A 225 7.14 10.96 -4.24
CA ARG A 225 7.14 10.08 -5.41
C ARG A 225 7.29 10.88 -6.70
N ASN A 226 6.39 11.83 -6.94
CA ASN A 226 6.44 12.70 -8.12
C ASN A 226 7.63 13.65 -8.05
N TYR A 227 7.95 14.19 -6.87
CA TYR A 227 9.10 15.08 -6.71
C TYR A 227 10.41 14.41 -7.16
N LEU A 228 10.72 13.20 -6.66
CA LEU A 228 11.98 12.53 -7.01
C LEU A 228 12.03 12.06 -8.46
N PHE A 229 10.88 11.76 -9.06
CA PHE A 229 10.81 11.27 -10.44
C PHE A 229 10.93 12.39 -11.47
N GLU A 230 10.21 13.50 -11.26
CA GLU A 230 10.05 14.59 -12.24
C GLU A 230 11.00 15.77 -12.01
N HIS A 231 11.70 15.86 -10.88
CA HIS A 231 12.57 17.00 -10.55
C HIS A 231 14.04 16.63 -10.29
N ASN A 232 14.91 17.55 -10.68
CA ASN A 232 16.32 17.63 -10.29
C ASN A 232 16.79 19.09 -10.21
N ASP A 233 17.78 19.34 -9.36
CA ASP A 233 18.54 20.58 -9.36
C ASP A 233 19.60 20.59 -10.47
N LEU A 234 19.94 21.78 -10.99
CA LEU A 234 20.95 21.90 -12.04
C LEU A 234 22.29 21.33 -11.55
N GLY A 235 22.92 20.46 -12.35
CA GLY A 235 24.17 19.78 -11.99
C GLY A 235 23.98 18.40 -11.36
N TYR A 236 22.75 18.01 -11.04
CA TYR A 236 22.38 16.69 -10.51
C TYR A 236 21.48 15.94 -11.52
N PRO A 237 21.50 14.60 -11.57
CA PRO A 237 20.77 13.83 -12.57
C PRO A 237 19.26 13.78 -12.29
N LEU A 238 18.46 13.69 -13.35
CA LEU A 238 17.01 13.45 -13.27
C LEU A 238 16.72 11.94 -13.24
N LEU A 239 15.89 11.48 -12.29
CA LEU A 239 15.60 10.05 -12.13
C LEU A 239 14.84 9.47 -13.34
N LYS A 240 13.78 10.14 -13.79
CA LYS A 240 13.00 9.76 -14.98
C LYS A 240 13.85 9.59 -16.22
N GLU A 241 14.81 10.49 -16.43
CA GLU A 241 15.76 10.41 -17.54
C GLU A 241 16.62 9.13 -17.45
N LYS A 242 17.09 8.78 -16.25
CA LYS A 242 17.94 7.58 -16.05
C LYS A 242 17.17 6.27 -16.19
N ILE A 243 15.90 6.24 -15.79
CA ILE A 243 15.14 4.99 -15.71
C ILE A 243 14.40 4.65 -17.02
N SER A 244 14.02 5.66 -17.81
CA SER A 244 13.10 5.49 -18.96
C SER A 244 13.60 4.58 -20.08
N THR A 245 14.92 4.37 -20.17
CA THR A 245 15.53 3.51 -21.20
C THR A 245 15.85 2.09 -20.72
N ILE A 246 15.72 1.84 -19.41
CA ILE A 246 16.15 0.59 -18.78
C ILE A 246 15.10 -0.51 -18.99
N GLN A 247 15.53 -1.66 -19.52
CA GLN A 247 14.63 -2.76 -19.90
C GLN A 247 14.44 -3.84 -18.84
N TYR A 248 15.31 -3.88 -17.82
CA TYR A 248 15.31 -4.93 -16.81
C TYR A 248 15.32 -4.34 -15.40
N LEU A 249 14.51 -4.91 -14.50
CA LEU A 249 14.53 -4.56 -13.08
C LEU A 249 15.87 -4.94 -12.46
N TRP A 250 16.31 -6.19 -12.65
CA TRP A 250 17.57 -6.73 -12.15
C TRP A 250 18.10 -7.84 -13.09
N ASP A 251 19.39 -8.15 -12.99
CA ASP A 251 20.08 -9.19 -13.75
C ASP A 251 20.39 -10.45 -12.94
N CYS A 252 19.81 -10.54 -11.73
CA CYS A 252 19.97 -11.65 -10.81
C CYS A 252 21.43 -11.95 -10.43
N THR A 253 22.30 -10.93 -10.43
CA THR A 253 23.70 -11.06 -10.01
C THR A 253 23.99 -10.28 -8.72
N SER A 254 24.83 -10.86 -7.87
CA SER A 254 25.41 -10.17 -6.69
C SER A 254 26.71 -9.49 -7.07
N TYR A 255 26.90 -8.23 -6.69
CA TYR A 255 28.10 -7.48 -7.03
C TYR A 255 28.34 -6.30 -6.08
N ALA A 256 29.60 -5.86 -6.03
CA ALA A 256 29.99 -4.63 -5.36
C ALA A 256 29.97 -3.48 -6.37
N GLN A 257 29.41 -2.35 -5.99
CA GLN A 257 29.40 -1.13 -6.79
C GLN A 257 30.68 -0.34 -6.50
N PRO A 258 31.52 -0.03 -7.52
CA PRO A 258 32.72 0.77 -7.29
C PRO A 258 32.35 2.22 -6.93
N GLY A 259 33.26 2.96 -6.32
CA GLY A 259 33.10 4.41 -6.11
C GLY A 259 33.29 5.21 -7.40
N TYR A 260 32.75 6.43 -7.43
CA TYR A 260 32.86 7.38 -8.55
C TYR A 260 32.42 6.79 -9.90
N ARG A 261 31.28 6.09 -9.89
CA ARG A 261 30.78 5.35 -11.05
C ARG A 261 30.56 6.25 -12.25
N LEU A 262 30.81 5.67 -13.43
CA LEU A 262 30.47 6.24 -14.72
C LEU A 262 29.21 5.55 -15.23
N TRP A 263 28.21 6.34 -15.67
CA TRP A 263 26.93 5.84 -16.18
C TRP A 263 27.12 4.77 -17.25
N THR A 264 27.96 5.07 -18.24
CA THR A 264 28.28 4.17 -19.36
C THR A 264 28.84 2.82 -18.92
N THR A 265 29.65 2.79 -17.86
CA THR A 265 30.23 1.54 -17.34
C THR A 265 29.21 0.79 -16.50
N SER A 266 28.49 1.49 -15.62
CA SER A 266 27.43 0.92 -14.77
C SER A 266 26.39 0.18 -15.61
N ILE A 267 25.77 0.85 -16.58
CA ILE A 267 24.70 0.26 -17.38
C ILE A 267 25.21 -0.75 -18.41
N ALA A 268 26.47 -0.65 -18.87
CA ALA A 268 27.06 -1.69 -19.72
C ALA A 268 27.32 -3.00 -18.96
N GLN A 269 27.66 -2.92 -17.67
CA GLN A 269 27.88 -4.11 -16.83
C GLN A 269 26.57 -4.67 -16.30
N HIS A 270 25.71 -3.79 -15.79
CA HIS A 270 24.44 -4.12 -15.15
C HIS A 270 23.34 -3.22 -15.75
N PRO A 271 22.72 -3.61 -16.89
CA PRO A 271 21.70 -2.84 -17.58
C PRO A 271 20.35 -2.91 -16.86
N THR A 272 20.33 -2.51 -15.59
CA THR A 272 19.24 -2.79 -14.65
C THR A 272 18.76 -1.55 -13.92
N ALA A 273 17.51 -1.59 -13.47
CA ALA A 273 16.89 -0.52 -12.70
C ALA A 273 17.58 -0.34 -11.35
N ILE A 274 17.98 -1.45 -10.71
CA ILE A 274 18.74 -1.42 -9.45
C ILE A 274 20.04 -0.64 -9.61
N GLU A 275 20.82 -0.90 -10.67
CA GLU A 275 22.06 -0.14 -10.92
C GLU A 275 21.79 1.32 -11.26
N ALA A 276 20.79 1.59 -12.10
CA ALA A 276 20.43 2.95 -12.52
C ALA A 276 20.03 3.84 -11.33
N VAL A 277 19.18 3.32 -10.44
CA VAL A 277 18.74 4.03 -9.23
C VAL A 277 19.91 4.19 -8.25
N SER A 278 20.71 3.15 -8.03
CA SER A 278 21.93 3.25 -7.19
C SER A 278 22.89 4.31 -7.72
N TYR A 279 23.10 4.41 -9.04
CA TYR A 279 23.91 5.47 -9.66
C TYR A 279 23.29 6.84 -9.39
N TRP A 280 21.99 7.00 -9.63
CA TRP A 280 21.28 8.26 -9.42
C TRP A 280 21.45 8.74 -7.96
N ILE A 281 21.22 7.88 -6.97
CA ILE A 281 21.40 8.22 -5.54
C ILE A 281 22.81 8.73 -5.26
N GLY A 282 23.84 8.03 -5.73
CA GLY A 282 25.23 8.40 -5.51
C GLY A 282 25.59 9.76 -6.10
N LYS A 283 24.96 10.13 -7.22
CA LYS A 283 25.15 11.43 -7.87
C LYS A 283 24.27 12.54 -7.30
N THR A 284 23.09 12.23 -6.77
CA THR A 284 22.16 13.19 -6.16
C THR A 284 22.55 13.55 -4.74
N VAL A 285 23.14 12.62 -3.98
CA VAL A 285 23.63 12.85 -2.60
C VAL A 285 25.14 12.54 -2.48
N PRO A 286 26.01 13.30 -3.18
CA PRO A 286 27.44 12.99 -3.26
C PRO A 286 28.26 13.52 -2.06
N TYR A 287 27.64 14.19 -1.08
CA TYR A 287 28.35 14.78 0.05
C TYR A 287 27.76 14.36 1.41
N PRO A 288 28.58 14.31 2.47
CA PRO A 288 28.08 14.09 3.82
C PRO A 288 27.41 15.37 4.35
N ALA A 289 26.32 15.21 5.12
CA ALA A 289 25.68 16.34 5.79
C ALA A 289 26.50 16.81 7.00
N MET A 290 26.76 18.11 7.10
CA MET A 290 27.51 18.73 8.19
C MET A 290 26.63 19.50 9.18
N GLY A 291 25.42 19.88 8.75
CA GLY A 291 24.49 20.74 9.47
C GLY A 291 23.21 20.03 9.85
N ASP A 292 22.10 20.41 9.22
CA ASP A 292 20.81 19.77 9.43
C ASP A 292 20.75 18.34 8.85
N ARG A 293 19.75 17.60 9.32
CA ARG A 293 19.59 16.16 9.12
C ARG A 293 18.16 15.92 8.65
N PRO A 294 17.88 16.10 7.35
CA PRO A 294 16.51 16.13 6.85
C PRO A 294 15.81 14.78 7.00
N GLY A 295 14.54 14.86 7.41
CA GLY A 295 13.70 13.68 7.61
C GLY A 295 13.04 13.16 6.33
N GLN A 296 12.80 14.05 5.36
CA GLN A 296 11.99 13.82 4.16
C GLN A 296 12.89 13.59 2.95
N SER A 297 12.56 12.60 2.12
CA SER A 297 13.35 12.26 0.93
C SER A 297 13.43 13.40 -0.10
N SER A 298 12.37 14.19 -0.26
CA SER A 298 12.39 15.39 -1.13
C SER A 298 13.41 16.42 -0.66
N ILE A 299 13.53 16.63 0.66
CA ILE A 299 14.51 17.56 1.24
C ILE A 299 15.93 17.02 1.07
N VAL A 300 16.15 15.72 1.33
CA VAL A 300 17.44 15.06 1.10
C VAL A 300 17.90 15.23 -0.36
N ALA A 301 16.98 15.07 -1.30
CA ALA A 301 17.28 15.21 -2.73
C ALA A 301 17.66 16.64 -3.11
N HIS A 302 17.12 17.65 -2.43
CA HIS A 302 17.40 19.08 -2.66
C HIS A 302 18.66 19.59 -1.94
N GLU A 303 18.96 19.07 -0.75
CA GLU A 303 20.14 19.48 0.01
C GLU A 303 21.44 18.85 -0.50
N HIS A 304 21.33 17.77 -1.28
CA HIS A 304 22.44 17.04 -1.91
C HIS A 304 23.49 16.50 -0.94
N ASN A 305 23.12 16.35 0.33
CA ASN A 305 23.97 15.86 1.40
C ASN A 305 23.23 14.82 2.27
N GLY A 306 23.98 13.90 2.87
CA GLY A 306 23.37 12.87 3.71
C GLY A 306 24.36 11.84 4.26
N TRP A 307 23.94 11.16 5.33
CA TRP A 307 24.61 9.97 5.84
C TRP A 307 23.71 8.75 5.57
N CYS A 308 24.01 7.59 6.15
CA CYS A 308 23.26 6.35 5.92
C CYS A 308 21.74 6.49 6.10
N GLY A 309 21.29 7.26 7.10
CA GLY A 309 19.87 7.51 7.36
C GLY A 309 19.14 8.23 6.22
N GLU A 310 19.72 9.30 5.68
CA GLU A 310 19.16 10.05 4.55
C GLU A 310 19.24 9.24 3.26
N LEU A 311 20.39 8.56 3.05
CA LEU A 311 20.59 7.69 1.90
C LEU A 311 19.59 6.55 1.86
N GLN A 312 19.28 5.90 3.00
CA GLN A 312 18.24 4.88 3.07
C GLN A 312 16.90 5.43 2.60
N LYS A 313 16.48 6.59 3.12
CA LYS A 313 15.16 7.17 2.82
C LYS A 313 15.01 7.56 1.36
N ILE A 314 15.96 8.33 0.82
CA ILE A 314 15.91 8.74 -0.59
C ILE A 314 16.01 7.52 -1.51
N ALA A 315 16.75 6.48 -1.11
CA ALA A 315 16.91 5.31 -1.93
C ALA A 315 15.66 4.42 -1.99
N ILE A 316 14.96 4.22 -0.87
CA ILE A 316 13.67 3.53 -0.86
C ILE A 316 12.65 4.36 -1.67
N ALA A 317 12.60 5.67 -1.44
CA ALA A 317 11.71 6.58 -2.16
C ALA A 317 11.95 6.54 -3.68
N ALA A 318 13.21 6.63 -4.12
CA ALA A 318 13.55 6.57 -5.54
C ALA A 318 13.22 5.21 -6.16
N GLN A 319 13.48 4.10 -5.44
CA GLN A 319 13.08 2.77 -5.90
C GLN A 319 11.56 2.65 -6.05
N ARG A 320 10.78 3.07 -5.04
CA ARG A 320 9.32 3.03 -5.10
C ARG A 320 8.73 3.96 -6.16
N ALA A 321 9.35 5.13 -6.39
CA ALA A 321 8.98 6.02 -7.49
C ALA A 321 9.26 5.38 -8.85
N ALA A 322 10.28 4.52 -8.93
CA ALA A 322 10.59 3.72 -10.11
C ALA A 322 9.84 2.36 -10.13
N LEU A 323 8.75 2.17 -9.36
CA LEU A 323 8.00 0.91 -9.29
C LEU A 323 8.85 -0.32 -8.88
N ILE A 324 9.92 -0.12 -8.10
CA ILE A 324 10.73 -1.18 -7.51
C ILE A 324 10.29 -1.37 -6.06
N PRO A 325 9.81 -2.58 -5.66
CA PRO A 325 9.40 -2.80 -4.28
C PRO A 325 10.61 -2.72 -3.36
N SER A 326 10.54 -1.81 -2.38
CA SER A 326 11.69 -1.48 -1.55
C SER A 326 11.30 -1.34 -0.08
N VAL A 327 12.18 -1.81 0.81
CA VAL A 327 12.00 -1.76 2.25
C VAL A 327 13.28 -1.30 2.94
N SER A 328 13.14 -0.69 4.11
CA SER A 328 14.28 -0.32 4.93
C SER A 328 14.89 -1.56 5.58
N ALA A 329 16.20 -1.58 5.78
CA ALA A 329 16.91 -2.53 6.62
C ALA A 329 17.75 -1.76 7.65
N SER A 330 17.57 -2.08 8.92
CA SER A 330 18.03 -1.23 10.02
C SER A 330 18.81 -2.00 11.08
N ASN A 331 20.11 -1.70 11.19
CA ASN A 331 21.00 -2.15 12.25
C ASN A 331 21.30 -1.01 13.23
N VAL A 332 20.24 -0.53 13.90
CA VAL A 332 20.28 0.69 14.74
C VAL A 332 21.22 0.54 15.94
N GLY A 333 21.38 -0.68 16.47
CA GLY A 333 22.27 -0.94 17.61
C GLY A 333 23.74 -0.57 17.34
N GLU A 334 24.19 -0.71 16.10
CA GLU A 334 25.56 -0.43 15.65
C GLU A 334 25.61 0.65 14.56
N ASP A 335 24.62 1.54 14.54
CA ASP A 335 24.58 2.77 13.74
C ASP A 335 24.81 2.53 12.24
N HIS A 336 24.02 1.66 11.63
CA HIS A 336 23.94 1.57 10.17
C HIS A 336 22.55 1.19 9.69
N VAL A 337 22.21 1.69 8.51
CA VAL A 337 20.93 1.48 7.85
C VAL A 337 21.13 1.48 6.33
N TRP A 338 20.35 0.66 5.63
CA TRP A 338 20.38 0.52 4.16
C TRP A 338 18.99 0.10 3.67
N ARG A 339 18.85 -0.36 2.42
CA ARG A 339 17.56 -0.84 1.88
C ARG A 339 17.66 -2.23 1.30
N GLU A 340 16.52 -2.84 1.11
CA GLU A 340 16.38 -4.08 0.35
C GLU A 340 15.33 -3.88 -0.76
N PHE A 341 15.54 -4.55 -1.89
CA PHE A 341 14.54 -4.63 -2.96
C PHE A 341 14.01 -6.05 -3.09
N TYR A 342 12.79 -6.21 -3.60
CA TYR A 342 12.15 -7.51 -3.76
C TYR A 342 12.26 -8.06 -5.19
N GLU A 343 12.77 -9.28 -5.34
CA GLU A 343 12.74 -10.11 -6.55
C GLU A 343 12.67 -11.58 -6.14
N ARG A 344 11.46 -12.17 -6.06
CA ARG A 344 11.23 -13.55 -5.53
C ARG A 344 11.89 -13.80 -4.15
N GLY A 345 12.09 -12.74 -3.38
CA GLY A 345 12.90 -12.71 -2.16
C GLY A 345 13.43 -11.30 -1.94
N TRP A 346 13.84 -10.98 -0.71
CA TRP A 346 14.46 -9.69 -0.43
C TRP A 346 15.97 -9.75 -0.65
N HIS A 347 16.51 -8.71 -1.27
CA HIS A 347 17.92 -8.60 -1.61
C HIS A 347 18.49 -7.30 -1.06
N GLU A 348 19.65 -7.40 -0.40
CA GLU A 348 20.41 -6.27 0.11
C GLU A 348 20.75 -5.30 -1.03
N ASN A 349 20.62 -3.99 -0.78
CA ASN A 349 21.11 -2.97 -1.69
C ASN A 349 21.51 -1.70 -0.93
N ASP A 350 22.81 -1.47 -0.80
CA ASP A 350 23.36 -0.36 -0.03
C ASP A 350 24.15 0.63 -0.90
N ASN A 351 23.94 1.92 -0.65
CA ASN A 351 24.71 3.01 -1.23
C ASN A 351 25.60 3.60 -0.13
N TRP A 352 26.91 3.58 -0.34
CA TRP A 352 27.84 4.18 0.61
C TRP A 352 27.95 5.68 0.41
N TRP A 353 28.39 6.36 1.47
CA TRP A 353 28.50 7.81 1.51
C TRP A 353 29.34 8.36 0.35
N SER A 354 29.05 9.58 -0.05
CA SER A 354 29.88 10.37 -0.97
C SER A 354 30.26 9.68 -2.28
N ASP A 355 29.32 8.93 -2.87
CA ASP A 355 29.52 8.17 -4.10
C ASP A 355 30.74 7.21 -4.04
N THR A 356 31.07 6.69 -2.86
CA THR A 356 32.26 5.83 -2.67
C THR A 356 32.02 4.36 -3.01
N GLY A 357 30.79 4.00 -3.38
CA GLY A 357 30.43 2.67 -3.84
C GLY A 357 29.14 2.17 -3.21
N GLY A 358 29.00 0.85 -3.14
CA GLY A 358 27.83 0.19 -2.61
C GLY A 358 27.88 -1.32 -2.79
N ALA A 359 26.77 -1.97 -2.48
CA ALA A 359 26.59 -3.41 -2.62
C ALA A 359 25.21 -3.74 -3.17
N VAL A 360 25.14 -4.83 -3.94
CA VAL A 360 23.89 -5.42 -4.44
C VAL A 360 23.94 -6.91 -4.13
N ASN A 361 23.03 -7.34 -3.26
CA ASN A 361 22.85 -8.71 -2.82
C ASN A 361 24.13 -9.33 -2.23
N GLN A 362 24.82 -8.59 -1.36
CA GLN A 362 26.03 -9.00 -0.62
C GLN A 362 25.85 -8.81 0.90
N PRO A 363 24.93 -9.54 1.56
CA PRO A 363 24.63 -9.34 2.98
C PRO A 363 25.84 -9.50 3.92
N ASP A 364 26.83 -10.29 3.52
CA ASP A 364 28.07 -10.53 4.28
C ASP A 364 28.97 -9.29 4.42
N VAL A 365 28.73 -8.24 3.63
CA VAL A 365 29.58 -7.05 3.58
C VAL A 365 29.72 -6.37 4.94
N TYR A 366 28.72 -6.48 5.82
CA TYR A 366 28.73 -5.82 7.13
C TYR A 366 29.43 -6.66 8.21
N ALA A 367 28.90 -7.84 8.54
CA ALA A 367 29.44 -8.70 9.59
C ALA A 367 30.83 -9.22 9.24
N TYR A 368 31.05 -9.58 7.97
CA TYR A 368 32.23 -10.33 7.55
C TYR A 368 33.18 -9.51 6.70
N GLY A 369 32.65 -8.60 5.86
CA GLY A 369 33.45 -7.62 5.12
C GLY A 369 34.02 -6.54 6.04
N TRP A 370 33.15 -5.73 6.64
CA TRP A 370 33.50 -4.62 7.53
C TRP A 370 33.85 -5.06 8.95
N ARG A 371 33.60 -6.34 9.28
CA ARG A 371 33.82 -6.92 10.61
C ARG A 371 33.00 -6.24 11.70
N LYS A 372 31.78 -5.78 11.38
CA LYS A 372 30.85 -5.22 12.37
C LYS A 372 30.35 -6.33 13.28
N ASN A 373 30.41 -6.10 14.59
CA ASN A 373 29.78 -6.98 15.57
C ASN A 373 28.30 -6.58 15.71
N MET A 374 27.44 -7.10 14.85
CA MET A 374 26.04 -6.66 14.73
C MET A 374 25.12 -7.36 15.75
N SER A 375 24.15 -6.62 16.29
CA SER A 375 23.19 -7.10 17.27
C SER A 375 21.92 -7.69 16.67
N ALA A 376 21.16 -6.89 15.93
CA ALA A 376 19.93 -7.30 15.26
C ALA A 376 19.69 -6.40 14.05
N ILE A 377 18.97 -6.95 13.07
CA ILE A 377 18.52 -6.24 11.88
C ILE A 377 17.00 -6.41 11.78
N TYR A 378 16.31 -5.31 11.50
CA TYR A 378 14.88 -5.33 11.23
C TYR A 378 14.53 -4.47 10.03
N GLN A 379 13.42 -4.84 9.39
CA GLN A 379 12.80 -4.11 8.31
C GLN A 379 11.60 -3.32 8.81
N TRP A 380 11.41 -2.11 8.28
CA TRP A 380 10.26 -1.27 8.60
C TRP A 380 9.10 -1.51 7.65
N ARG A 381 7.90 -1.65 8.18
CA ARG A 381 6.67 -1.64 7.38
C ARG A 381 5.94 -0.31 7.56
N GLY A 382 5.28 0.15 6.50
CA GLY A 382 4.62 1.46 6.45
C GLY A 382 3.58 1.72 7.55
N ASP A 383 3.03 0.69 8.19
CA ASP A 383 2.11 0.85 9.32
C ASP A 383 2.82 0.99 10.69
N GLY A 384 4.14 1.12 10.69
CA GLY A 384 4.97 1.27 11.89
C GLY A 384 5.31 -0.05 12.59
N THR A 385 4.91 -1.20 12.03
CA THR A 385 5.38 -2.50 12.51
C THR A 385 6.76 -2.83 11.93
N ILE A 386 7.48 -3.77 12.56
CA ILE A 386 8.79 -4.21 12.09
C ILE A 386 8.83 -5.71 11.84
N ARG A 387 9.62 -6.13 10.86
CA ARG A 387 9.92 -7.53 10.56
C ARG A 387 11.37 -7.82 10.91
N GLN A 388 11.64 -8.93 11.59
CA GLN A 388 13.01 -9.32 11.91
C GLN A 388 13.71 -9.87 10.66
N ASP A 389 14.96 -9.45 10.44
CA ASP A 389 15.75 -9.87 9.28
C ASP A 389 17.22 -10.22 9.63
N THR A 390 17.56 -10.31 10.92
CA THR A 390 18.91 -10.64 11.40
C THR A 390 19.48 -11.91 10.75
N ALA A 391 18.65 -12.94 10.53
CA ALA A 391 19.09 -14.22 10.01
C ALA A 391 19.60 -14.17 8.55
N TYR A 392 19.24 -13.13 7.79
CA TYR A 392 19.75 -12.90 6.43
C TYR A 392 21.18 -12.36 6.44
N TYR A 393 21.55 -11.59 7.47
CA TYR A 393 22.82 -10.87 7.56
C TYR A 393 23.85 -11.49 8.53
N ILE A 394 23.43 -12.41 9.40
CA ILE A 394 24.30 -13.08 10.38
C ILE A 394 24.17 -14.60 10.22
N HIS A 395 25.29 -15.26 9.98
CA HIS A 395 25.33 -16.71 9.79
C HIS A 395 24.86 -17.48 11.04
N PRO A 396 24.33 -18.71 10.87
CA PRO A 396 23.83 -19.52 11.99
C PRO A 396 24.80 -19.71 13.15
N GLU A 397 26.10 -19.81 12.89
CA GLU A 397 27.15 -20.01 13.90
C GLU A 397 27.43 -18.77 14.78
N ASP A 398 27.09 -17.58 14.28
CA ASP A 398 27.35 -16.27 14.88
C ASP A 398 26.08 -15.59 15.43
N ARG A 399 24.96 -16.31 15.43
CA ARG A 399 23.71 -15.88 16.04
C ARG A 399 23.27 -16.78 17.18
N ILE A 400 22.39 -16.27 18.01
CA ILE A 400 21.71 -16.95 19.10
C ILE A 400 20.21 -16.70 19.02
N THR A 401 19.42 -17.68 19.43
CA THR A 401 17.97 -17.52 19.56
C THR A 401 17.63 -17.21 21.01
N VAL A 402 16.96 -16.06 21.24
CA VAL A 402 16.44 -15.69 22.56
C VAL A 402 14.92 -15.68 22.53
N SER A 403 14.31 -16.59 23.29
CA SER A 403 12.87 -16.76 23.38
C SER A 403 12.33 -16.32 24.74
N PHE A 404 11.08 -15.87 24.74
CA PHE A 404 10.34 -15.44 25.92
C PHE A 404 9.02 -16.20 26.00
N GLU A 405 8.69 -16.69 27.20
CA GLU A 405 7.37 -17.18 27.58
C GLU A 405 6.83 -16.29 28.70
N VAL A 406 5.86 -15.43 28.38
CA VAL A 406 5.28 -14.45 29.31
C VAL A 406 3.91 -14.93 29.78
N LYS A 407 3.79 -15.14 31.09
CA LYS A 407 2.56 -15.58 31.75
C LYS A 407 2.17 -14.64 32.88
N ASP A 408 0.90 -14.67 33.27
CA ASP A 408 0.43 -14.00 34.47
C ASP A 408 0.54 -14.87 35.73
N LEU A 409 0.16 -14.32 36.89
CA LEU A 409 0.15 -15.04 38.17
C LEU A 409 -0.74 -16.29 38.21
N HIS A 410 -1.67 -16.46 37.26
CA HIS A 410 -2.50 -17.65 37.09
C HIS A 410 -1.94 -18.63 36.03
N LEU A 411 -0.69 -18.42 35.60
CA LEU A 411 0.00 -19.18 34.57
C LEU A 411 -0.69 -19.14 33.20
N GLN A 412 -1.52 -18.13 32.96
CA GLN A 412 -2.16 -17.91 31.68
C GLN A 412 -1.24 -17.08 30.77
N PRO A 413 -1.20 -17.36 29.46
CA PRO A 413 -0.48 -16.52 28.48
C PRO A 413 -0.83 -15.03 28.60
N VAL A 414 0.17 -14.19 28.34
CA VAL A 414 0.02 -12.74 28.22
C VAL A 414 0.43 -12.33 26.81
N ASP A 415 -0.57 -12.11 25.96
CA ASP A 415 -0.40 -11.60 24.60
C ASP A 415 -0.23 -10.07 24.58
N GLY A 416 0.51 -9.57 23.58
CA GLY A 416 0.81 -8.15 23.39
C GLY A 416 1.74 -7.52 24.44
N ALA A 417 2.45 -8.33 25.23
CA ALA A 417 3.58 -7.83 26.02
C ALA A 417 4.72 -7.43 25.09
N ARG A 418 5.24 -6.21 25.25
CA ARG A 418 6.34 -5.68 24.42
C ARG A 418 7.68 -6.07 25.02
N ILE A 419 8.55 -6.69 24.23
CA ILE A 419 9.95 -6.94 24.59
C ILE A 419 10.82 -6.00 23.74
N ILE A 420 11.52 -5.09 24.40
CA ILE A 420 12.53 -4.22 23.78
C ILE A 420 13.90 -4.82 24.04
N VAL A 421 14.68 -5.01 22.99
CA VAL A 421 16.05 -5.50 23.04
C VAL A 421 17.01 -4.33 22.99
N LEU A 422 17.93 -4.32 23.95
CA LEU A 422 18.89 -3.27 24.18
C LEU A 422 20.30 -3.84 24.13
N VAL A 423 21.23 -3.12 23.52
CA VAL A 423 22.67 -3.44 23.49
C VAL A 423 23.46 -2.29 24.12
N LYS A 424 24.58 -2.62 24.77
CA LYS A 424 25.53 -1.60 25.24
C LYS A 424 26.49 -1.23 24.11
N GLY A 425 26.65 0.06 23.86
CA GLY A 425 27.57 0.53 22.82
C GLY A 425 27.92 2.01 22.96
N PRO A 426 28.94 2.47 22.21
CA PRO A 426 29.21 3.89 22.07
C PRO A 426 28.03 4.53 21.34
N LYS A 427 27.49 5.59 21.92
CA LYS A 427 26.42 6.40 21.32
C LYS A 427 27.00 7.74 20.92
N ASP A 428 26.95 8.04 19.63
CA ASP A 428 27.24 9.38 19.12
C ASP A 428 26.19 10.36 19.69
N ILE A 429 26.67 11.39 20.38
CA ILE A 429 25.83 12.46 20.93
C ILE A 429 26.03 13.79 20.20
N THR A 430 26.92 13.83 19.20
CA THR A 430 27.36 15.01 18.44
C THR A 430 26.18 15.79 17.89
N TYR A 431 25.18 15.09 17.32
CA TYR A 431 23.96 15.74 16.81
C TYR A 431 23.15 16.43 17.93
N TYR A 432 22.86 15.72 19.02
CA TYR A 432 22.08 16.28 20.13
C TYR A 432 22.81 17.43 20.81
N THR A 433 24.13 17.31 20.92
CA THR A 433 24.96 18.39 21.39
C THR A 433 24.86 19.59 20.43
N ASN A 434 25.08 19.40 19.13
CA ASN A 434 25.01 20.50 18.17
C ASN A 434 23.62 21.16 18.12
N LEU A 435 22.54 20.40 18.23
CA LEU A 435 21.17 20.91 18.30
C LEU A 435 20.92 21.77 19.57
N LEU A 436 21.33 21.28 20.74
CA LEU A 436 21.26 22.02 22.01
C LEU A 436 22.07 23.32 21.92
N TRP A 437 23.28 23.25 21.38
CA TRP A 437 24.15 24.39 21.22
C TRP A 437 23.58 25.41 20.23
N GLY A 438 23.05 24.96 19.09
CA GLY A 438 22.40 25.81 18.10
C GLY A 438 21.22 26.59 18.70
N ASN A 439 20.42 25.96 19.57
CA ASN A 439 19.34 26.65 20.28
C ASN A 439 19.86 27.67 21.30
N ILE A 440 20.91 27.33 22.04
CA ILE A 440 21.57 28.26 22.98
C ILE A 440 22.17 29.46 22.23
N GLN A 441 22.78 29.22 21.07
CA GLN A 441 23.35 30.24 20.20
C GLN A 441 22.26 31.17 19.64
N LYS A 442 21.13 30.63 19.16
CA LYS A 442 19.99 31.45 18.70
C LYS A 442 19.43 32.36 19.79
N ILE A 443 19.28 31.85 21.02
CA ILE A 443 18.84 32.65 22.17
C ILE A 443 19.85 33.76 22.46
N TRP A 444 21.15 33.44 22.43
CA TRP A 444 22.21 34.42 22.61
C TRP A 444 22.16 35.49 21.52
N ASP A 445 22.05 35.13 20.25
CA ASP A 445 22.04 36.08 19.13
C ASP A 445 20.83 37.02 19.18
N ALA A 446 19.67 36.55 19.63
CA ALA A 446 18.46 37.34 19.82
C ALA A 446 18.49 38.33 21.01
N LEU A 447 19.46 38.24 21.93
CA LEU A 447 19.55 39.16 23.07
C LEU A 447 20.02 40.58 22.66
N PRO A 448 19.38 41.65 23.15
CA PRO A 448 19.82 43.03 22.91
C PRO A 448 21.25 43.29 23.41
N ALA A 449 21.99 44.15 22.71
CA ALA A 449 23.38 44.49 23.08
C ALA A 449 23.53 45.04 24.52
N LEU A 450 22.48 45.68 25.05
CA LEU A 450 22.43 46.18 26.43
C LEU A 450 22.42 45.05 27.49
N VAL A 451 21.94 43.86 27.13
CA VAL A 451 21.84 42.66 27.99
C VAL A 451 23.12 41.81 27.88
N LYS A 452 23.81 41.85 26.72
CA LYS A 452 25.11 41.20 26.47
C LYS A 452 26.27 41.94 27.16
N GLY A 453 26.15 42.17 28.47
CA GLY A 453 27.22 42.73 29.29
C GLY A 453 28.37 41.74 29.53
N THR A 454 29.51 42.23 30.02
CA THR A 454 30.76 41.47 30.23
C THR A 454 30.57 40.16 31.01
N LEU A 455 29.72 40.15 32.04
CA LEU A 455 29.47 38.97 32.87
C LEU A 455 28.76 37.86 32.08
N LEU A 456 27.69 38.20 31.35
CA LEU A 456 26.91 37.26 30.54
C LEU A 456 27.73 36.71 29.37
N THR A 457 28.54 37.56 28.72
CA THR A 457 29.45 37.13 27.65
C THR A 457 30.51 36.16 28.17
N THR A 458 31.06 36.42 29.36
CA THR A 458 32.04 35.50 29.99
C THR A 458 31.40 34.15 30.37
N VAL A 459 30.15 34.15 30.83
CA VAL A 459 29.41 32.92 31.14
C VAL A 459 29.09 32.13 29.87
N PHE A 460 28.69 32.82 28.79
CA PHE A 460 28.42 32.22 27.49
C PHE A 460 29.68 31.59 26.88
N GLU A 461 30.81 32.31 26.86
CA GLU A 461 32.08 31.77 26.34
C GLU A 461 32.60 30.59 27.18
N ARG A 462 32.44 30.62 28.51
CA ARG A 462 32.76 29.45 29.35
C ARG A 462 31.84 28.26 29.10
N ALA A 463 30.57 28.51 28.82
CA ALA A 463 29.63 27.46 28.43
C ALA A 463 30.04 26.86 27.08
N LYS A 464 30.45 27.69 26.12
CA LYS A 464 30.98 27.29 24.81
C LYS A 464 32.25 26.45 24.92
N GLU A 465 33.21 26.87 25.74
CA GLU A 465 34.43 26.11 26.01
C GLU A 465 34.12 24.73 26.61
N ARG A 466 33.20 24.66 27.59
CA ARG A 466 32.76 23.37 28.14
C ARG A 466 32.00 22.52 27.14
N PHE A 467 31.26 23.16 26.25
CA PHE A 467 30.51 22.50 25.19
C PHE A 467 31.45 21.80 24.20
N ASN A 468 32.48 22.52 23.75
CA ASN A 468 33.52 22.03 22.85
C ASN A 468 34.41 20.94 23.49
N GLN A 469 34.28 20.70 24.80
CA GLN A 469 35.01 19.66 25.54
C GLN A 469 34.16 18.40 25.78
N LEU A 470 32.89 18.38 25.36
CA LEU A 470 32.07 17.18 25.45
C LEU A 470 32.62 16.10 24.50
N PRO A 471 32.68 14.83 24.93
CA PRO A 471 33.08 13.75 24.04
C PRO A 471 32.01 13.52 22.97
N ASP A 472 32.44 13.23 21.75
CA ASP A 472 31.55 12.96 20.60
C ASP A 472 30.68 11.70 20.85
N SER A 473 31.16 10.77 21.69
CA SER A 473 30.41 9.58 22.07
C SER A 473 30.44 9.29 23.57
N ILE A 474 29.33 8.75 24.08
CA ILE A 474 29.21 8.22 25.44
C ILE A 474 28.81 6.75 25.40
N ASN A 475 29.34 5.93 26.31
CA ASN A 475 28.86 4.54 26.45
C ASN A 475 27.45 4.54 27.04
N GLY A 476 26.49 4.09 26.26
CA GLY A 476 25.07 4.06 26.61
C GLY A 476 24.42 2.73 26.28
N VAL A 477 23.11 2.68 26.49
CA VAL A 477 22.27 1.55 26.09
C VAL A 477 21.42 2.02 24.92
N THR A 478 21.49 1.29 23.80
CA THR A 478 20.78 1.60 22.56
C THR A 478 19.79 0.49 22.25
N ILE A 479 18.67 0.86 21.64
CA ILE A 479 17.62 -0.06 21.25
C ILE A 479 17.98 -0.63 19.88
N THR A 480 18.05 -1.95 19.81
CA THR A 480 18.43 -2.64 18.58
C THR A 480 17.23 -3.23 17.85
N THR A 481 16.26 -3.79 18.58
CA THR A 481 15.01 -4.31 18.02
C THR A 481 13.94 -4.43 19.11
N TRP A 482 12.70 -4.69 18.73
CA TRP A 482 11.62 -5.02 19.65
C TRP A 482 10.61 -5.94 18.98
N ASN A 483 9.78 -6.61 19.78
CA ASN A 483 8.65 -7.38 19.28
C ASN A 483 7.61 -7.56 20.40
N TYR A 484 6.46 -8.13 20.05
CA TYR A 484 5.35 -8.37 20.95
C TYR A 484 5.10 -9.87 21.11
N THR A 485 4.56 -10.27 22.25
CA THR A 485 4.13 -11.66 22.46
C THR A 485 2.86 -11.97 21.67
N ASP A 486 2.82 -13.15 21.04
CA ASP A 486 1.64 -13.72 20.40
C ASP A 486 0.57 -14.18 21.42
N SER A 487 -0.51 -14.81 20.95
CA SER A 487 -1.58 -15.36 21.80
C SER A 487 -1.09 -16.27 22.92
N ASP A 488 0.01 -16.99 22.67
CA ASP A 488 0.57 -17.99 23.57
C ASP A 488 1.53 -17.34 24.58
N GLY A 489 1.64 -16.01 24.54
CA GLY A 489 2.56 -15.24 25.38
C GLY A 489 4.00 -15.44 24.94
N ARG A 490 4.25 -15.82 23.68
CA ARG A 490 5.58 -16.15 23.17
C ARG A 490 6.11 -15.11 22.22
N CYS A 491 7.42 -14.92 22.27
CA CYS A 491 8.16 -14.05 21.36
C CYS A 491 9.60 -14.57 21.26
N SER A 492 10.20 -14.48 20.07
CA SER A 492 11.61 -14.86 19.86
C SER A 492 12.37 -13.79 19.08
N PHE A 493 13.69 -13.78 19.27
CA PHE A 493 14.64 -12.92 18.57
C PHE A 493 15.83 -13.73 18.09
N GLU A 494 16.24 -13.51 16.84
CA GLU A 494 17.56 -13.90 16.34
C GLU A 494 18.52 -12.73 16.55
N LEU A 495 19.56 -12.95 17.35
CA LEU A 495 20.49 -11.91 17.81
C LEU A 495 21.94 -12.32 17.56
N GLY A 496 22.83 -11.36 17.35
CA GLY A 496 24.28 -11.57 17.28
C GLY A 496 24.84 -12.20 18.56
N LYS A 497 25.73 -13.16 18.40
CA LYS A 497 26.23 -13.99 19.51
C LYS A 497 27.21 -13.29 20.45
N ASN A 498 27.92 -12.27 19.97
CA ASN A 498 29.10 -11.70 20.63
C ASN A 498 28.83 -10.38 21.37
N LEU A 499 27.60 -10.18 21.85
CA LEU A 499 27.16 -8.96 22.51
C LEU A 499 26.42 -9.25 23.83
N GLU A 500 26.40 -8.27 24.72
CA GLU A 500 25.59 -8.30 25.94
C GLU A 500 24.24 -7.63 25.69
N TYR A 501 23.16 -8.33 26.05
CA TYR A 501 21.81 -7.85 25.84
C TYR A 501 21.09 -7.52 27.15
N ILE A 502 20.31 -6.44 27.12
CA ILE A 502 19.32 -6.11 28.14
C ILE A 502 17.94 -6.21 27.48
N PHE A 503 17.01 -6.89 28.12
CA PHE A 503 15.65 -7.05 27.64
C PHE A 503 14.72 -6.30 28.58
N PHE A 504 13.98 -5.36 28.02
CA PHE A 504 12.96 -4.62 28.76
C PHE A 504 11.58 -5.10 28.35
N ILE A 505 10.94 -5.82 29.27
CA ILE A 505 9.63 -6.45 29.05
C ILE A 505 8.56 -5.57 29.69
N GLN A 506 7.59 -5.12 28.90
CA GLN A 506 6.57 -4.16 29.29
C GLN A 506 5.17 -4.67 28.97
N GLN A 507 4.21 -4.38 29.85
CA GLN A 507 2.80 -4.72 29.62
C GLN A 507 1.87 -3.67 30.24
N GLY A 508 0.81 -3.33 29.49
CA GLY A 508 -0.27 -2.43 29.90
C GLY A 508 0.09 -0.94 29.83
N ASN A 509 -0.81 -0.11 29.29
CA ASN A 509 -0.58 1.33 29.04
C ASN A 509 0.81 1.59 28.47
N LEU A 510 1.11 0.94 27.35
CA LEU A 510 2.35 1.19 26.63
C LEU A 510 2.38 2.67 26.26
N LYS A 511 3.56 3.27 26.40
CA LYS A 511 3.85 4.65 26.06
C LYS A 511 5.21 4.68 25.36
N LYS A 512 5.73 5.89 25.15
CA LYS A 512 7.11 6.13 24.72
C LYS A 512 8.11 5.24 25.46
N PRO A 513 9.20 4.83 24.81
CA PRO A 513 9.96 3.63 25.18
C PRO A 513 10.64 3.67 26.55
N TRP A 514 10.92 4.85 27.06
CA TRP A 514 11.52 5.05 28.38
C TRP A 514 10.48 5.26 29.49
N GLN A 515 9.20 5.31 29.13
CA GLN A 515 8.13 5.45 30.09
C GLN A 515 7.72 4.07 30.59
N LEU A 516 7.55 3.97 31.91
CA LEU A 516 7.11 2.74 32.55
C LEU A 516 5.68 2.43 32.13
N ALA A 517 5.50 1.23 31.61
CA ALA A 517 4.20 0.60 31.43
C ALA A 517 3.59 0.25 32.80
N ARG A 518 2.37 -0.29 32.83
CA ARG A 518 1.74 -0.76 34.06
C ARG A 518 2.57 -1.84 34.76
N HIS A 519 3.17 -2.74 33.99
CA HIS A 519 4.10 -3.75 34.47
C HIS A 519 5.38 -3.70 33.64
N ASN A 520 6.52 -3.79 34.32
CA ASN A 520 7.83 -3.76 33.68
C ASN A 520 8.76 -4.77 34.38
N THR A 521 9.56 -5.49 33.62
CA THR A 521 10.65 -6.31 34.16
C THR A 521 11.85 -6.27 33.22
N ILE A 522 13.03 -6.55 33.77
CA ILE A 522 14.29 -6.53 33.02
C ILE A 522 14.93 -7.91 33.09
N ARG A 523 15.51 -8.36 31.98
CA ARG A 523 16.43 -9.49 31.94
C ARG A 523 17.72 -9.07 31.26
N THR A 524 18.79 -9.79 31.56
CA THR A 524 20.09 -9.56 30.94
C THR A 524 20.62 -10.90 30.43
N LEU A 525 21.33 -10.87 29.31
CA LEU A 525 22.01 -12.01 28.75
C LEU A 525 23.47 -11.64 28.49
N ASN A 526 24.37 -12.32 29.20
CA ASN A 526 25.81 -12.16 29.07
C ASN A 526 26.47 -13.47 28.58
N THR A 527 25.65 -14.41 28.09
CA THR A 527 26.09 -15.73 27.61
C THR A 527 25.87 -15.83 26.11
N HIS A 528 26.80 -16.45 25.41
CA HIS A 528 26.85 -16.53 23.94
C HIS A 528 26.11 -17.77 23.40
N THR A 529 24.99 -18.12 24.03
CA THR A 529 24.20 -19.32 23.76
C THR A 529 22.72 -19.00 23.79
N ASP A 530 21.94 -19.80 23.08
CA ASP A 530 20.47 -19.71 23.08
C ASP A 530 19.90 -19.65 24.49
N LYS A 531 18.79 -18.92 24.63
CA LYS A 531 18.15 -18.70 25.92
C LYS A 531 16.64 -18.67 25.82
N ASP A 532 15.99 -19.40 26.71
CA ASP A 532 14.55 -19.30 26.96
C ASP A 532 14.29 -18.63 28.32
N PHE A 533 13.58 -17.50 28.31
CA PHE A 533 13.20 -16.75 29.49
C PHE A 533 11.72 -16.95 29.83
N LYS A 534 11.47 -17.51 31.03
CA LYS A 534 10.13 -17.59 31.61
C LYS A 534 9.85 -16.37 32.48
N ILE A 535 8.85 -15.58 32.09
CA ILE A 535 8.50 -14.31 32.72
C ILE A 535 7.12 -14.43 33.35
N LEU A 536 7.00 -14.04 34.62
CA LEU A 536 5.74 -13.94 35.34
C LEU A 536 5.43 -12.46 35.59
N LEU A 537 4.31 -11.97 35.05
CA LEU A 537 3.85 -10.60 35.27
C LEU A 537 2.66 -10.58 36.26
N PRO A 538 2.53 -9.52 37.08
CA PRO A 538 1.38 -9.36 37.98
C PRO A 538 0.06 -8.99 37.26
N ALA A 539 0.01 -9.09 35.94
CA ALA A 539 -1.14 -8.78 35.10
C ALA A 539 -2.24 -9.85 35.23
N ALA A 540 -3.07 -9.78 36.27
CA ALA A 540 -4.16 -10.74 36.45
C ALA A 540 -5.19 -10.67 35.31
N ALA A 541 -5.36 -11.77 34.56
CA ALA A 541 -6.54 -11.96 33.73
C ALA A 541 -7.82 -12.08 34.58
N ASN A 542 -8.96 -11.87 33.92
CA ASN A 542 -10.24 -12.31 34.45
C ASN A 542 -10.18 -13.82 34.74
N LYS A 543 -10.72 -14.23 35.89
CA LYS A 543 -10.76 -15.64 36.27
C LYS A 543 -11.55 -16.41 35.21
N LEU A 544 -10.92 -17.41 34.59
CA LEU A 544 -11.58 -18.32 33.66
C LEU A 544 -12.82 -18.94 34.33
N GLN A 545 -13.95 -18.87 33.63
CA GLN A 545 -15.18 -19.49 34.05
C GLN A 545 -14.99 -21.00 34.11
N ARG A 546 -15.37 -21.62 35.24
CA ARG A 546 -15.16 -23.05 35.45
C ARG A 546 -16.07 -23.86 34.50
N ARG A 547 -15.47 -24.67 33.63
CA ARG A 547 -16.17 -25.55 32.69
C ARG A 547 -15.89 -27.03 32.95
N THR A 548 -16.80 -27.90 32.53
CA THR A 548 -16.63 -29.36 32.47
C THR A 548 -16.86 -29.82 31.03
N ALA A 549 -15.87 -30.46 30.41
CA ALA A 549 -16.02 -30.99 29.04
C ALA A 549 -16.61 -32.41 29.09
N GLN A 550 -17.56 -32.70 28.19
CA GLN A 550 -18.17 -34.01 27.99
C GLN A 550 -18.16 -34.38 26.50
N GLU A 551 -18.25 -35.67 26.20
CA GLU A 551 -18.46 -36.13 24.83
C GLU A 551 -19.88 -35.78 24.37
N MET A 552 -20.02 -35.44 23.08
CA MET A 552 -21.33 -35.17 22.51
C MET A 552 -22.17 -36.45 22.53
N PRO A 553 -23.39 -36.44 23.10
CA PRO A 553 -24.28 -37.59 22.98
C PRO A 553 -24.59 -37.85 21.50
N SER A 554 -24.69 -39.11 21.08
CA SER A 554 -25.11 -39.43 19.72
C SER A 554 -26.59 -39.08 19.50
N GLY A 555 -26.97 -38.64 18.30
CA GLY A 555 -28.37 -38.44 17.95
C GLY A 555 -28.62 -38.25 16.45
N LEU A 556 -29.78 -37.67 16.12
CA LEU A 556 -30.32 -37.63 14.76
C LEU A 556 -29.97 -36.34 13.98
N CYS A 557 -29.43 -35.32 14.65
CA CYS A 557 -28.95 -34.10 14.03
C CYS A 557 -27.46 -34.25 13.72
N GLN A 558 -27.10 -34.13 12.45
CA GLN A 558 -25.72 -34.08 12.00
C GLN A 558 -25.31 -32.62 11.85
N PHE A 559 -24.28 -32.19 12.56
CA PHE A 559 -23.71 -30.86 12.47
C PHE A 559 -22.37 -30.92 11.77
N ASP A 560 -22.19 -30.05 10.78
CA ASP A 560 -20.97 -29.93 9.99
C ASP A 560 -20.44 -28.49 10.13
N LEU A 561 -19.20 -28.34 10.61
CA LEU A 561 -18.52 -27.06 10.73
C LEU A 561 -17.26 -27.08 9.88
N SER A 562 -17.04 -26.02 9.11
CA SER A 562 -15.74 -25.65 8.57
C SER A 562 -15.41 -24.25 9.05
N LEU A 563 -14.20 -24.04 9.55
CA LEU A 563 -13.79 -22.78 10.14
C LEU A 563 -12.30 -22.53 9.87
N THR A 564 -12.00 -21.30 9.47
CA THR A 564 -10.65 -20.76 9.37
C THR A 564 -10.55 -19.45 10.13
N SER A 565 -9.39 -19.16 10.72
CA SER A 565 -9.19 -17.89 11.42
C SER A 565 -7.85 -17.24 11.10
N SER A 566 -7.85 -15.91 11.02
CA SER A 566 -6.67 -15.06 11.03
C SER A 566 -6.68 -14.19 12.29
N THR A 567 -5.51 -13.80 12.79
CA THR A 567 -5.42 -13.08 14.07
C THR A 567 -4.43 -11.94 13.98
N TYR A 568 -4.76 -10.83 14.62
CA TYR A 568 -3.92 -9.64 14.56
C TYR A 568 -3.88 -8.91 15.91
N GLN A 569 -2.82 -8.14 16.11
CA GLN A 569 -2.63 -7.26 17.24
C GLN A 569 -2.45 -5.82 16.77
N LEU A 570 -3.05 -4.89 17.49
CA LEU A 570 -2.77 -3.46 17.32
C LEU A 570 -1.51 -3.11 18.13
N GLN A 571 -0.40 -2.92 17.43
CA GLN A 571 0.89 -2.65 18.03
C GLN A 571 1.16 -1.15 18.02
N GLN A 572 1.32 -0.60 19.22
CA GLN A 572 1.71 0.80 19.36
C GLN A 572 3.17 0.97 18.97
N HIS A 573 3.40 1.89 18.06
CA HIS A 573 4.69 2.19 17.50
C HIS A 573 5.66 2.78 18.53
N PHE A 574 6.93 2.47 18.34
CA PHE A 574 8.02 2.74 19.25
C PHE A 574 8.53 4.20 19.21
N ILE A 575 8.46 4.88 18.04
CA ILE A 575 9.04 6.23 17.83
C ILE A 575 7.98 7.35 17.79
N ASN A 576 6.91 7.16 17.03
CA ASN A 576 5.96 8.23 16.68
C ASN A 576 4.54 8.02 17.25
N ASP A 577 4.37 7.07 18.18
CA ASP A 577 3.11 6.76 18.87
C ASP A 577 1.94 6.26 17.98
N GLY A 578 2.14 6.10 16.66
CA GLY A 578 1.15 5.53 15.75
C GLY A 578 0.78 4.08 16.12
N ILE A 579 -0.35 3.56 15.62
CA ILE A 579 -0.79 2.20 15.92
C ILE A 579 -0.87 1.41 14.61
N GLY A 580 -0.03 0.39 14.49
CA GLY A 580 0.02 -0.53 13.34
C GLY A 580 -0.74 -1.83 13.60
N ARG A 581 -1.14 -2.52 12.54
CA ARG A 581 -1.86 -3.79 12.61
C ARG A 581 -0.91 -4.93 12.26
N HIS A 582 -0.44 -5.66 13.26
CA HIS A 582 0.48 -6.77 13.07
C HIS A 582 -0.27 -8.11 13.06
N GLU A 583 -0.23 -8.81 11.93
CA GLU A 583 -0.73 -10.17 11.83
C GLU A 583 0.11 -11.11 12.71
N THR A 584 -0.54 -11.91 13.54
CA THR A 584 0.10 -12.75 14.53
C THR A 584 -0.50 -14.15 14.53
N MET A 585 0.03 -14.99 15.40
CA MET A 585 -0.50 -16.31 15.70
C MET A 585 -1.50 -16.26 16.85
N GLY A 586 -2.63 -16.96 16.69
CA GLY A 586 -3.71 -17.00 17.66
C GLY A 586 -4.65 -18.18 17.48
N THR A 587 -5.30 -18.61 18.55
CA THR A 587 -6.35 -19.66 18.55
C THR A 587 -7.69 -19.09 19.01
N ILE A 588 -8.76 -19.80 18.67
CA ILE A 588 -10.11 -19.59 19.20
C ILE A 588 -10.57 -20.82 19.98
N GLU A 589 -11.47 -20.62 20.95
CA GLU A 589 -12.21 -21.71 21.59
C GLU A 589 -13.51 -21.97 20.81
N CYS A 590 -13.77 -23.23 20.47
CA CYS A 590 -14.98 -23.68 19.77
C CYS A 590 -15.62 -24.82 20.58
N PHE A 591 -16.90 -24.69 20.96
CA PHE A 591 -17.59 -25.73 21.75
C PHE A 591 -19.11 -25.62 21.69
N PHE A 592 -19.80 -26.71 22.02
CA PHE A 592 -21.25 -26.78 22.11
C PHE A 592 -21.74 -26.69 23.56
N VAL A 593 -22.90 -26.06 23.77
CA VAL A 593 -23.67 -26.12 25.02
C VAL A 593 -25.15 -26.35 24.73
N ASP A 594 -25.84 -27.04 25.63
CA ASP A 594 -27.31 -27.11 25.63
C ASP A 594 -27.93 -25.82 26.20
N GLN A 595 -29.25 -25.71 26.15
CA GLN A 595 -29.97 -24.51 26.58
C GLN A 595 -29.75 -24.14 28.06
N GLU A 596 -29.66 -25.12 28.98
CA GLU A 596 -29.40 -24.83 30.41
C GLU A 596 -27.97 -24.32 30.60
N ASN A 597 -27.02 -25.00 29.96
CA ASN A 597 -25.60 -24.64 30.04
C ASN A 597 -25.28 -23.33 29.32
N PHE A 598 -26.03 -22.97 28.28
CA PHE A 598 -25.94 -21.66 27.64
C PHE A 598 -26.32 -20.53 28.61
N GLN A 599 -27.40 -20.67 29.37
CA GLN A 599 -27.77 -19.65 30.36
C GLN A 599 -26.72 -19.54 31.47
N ARG A 600 -26.18 -20.67 31.93
CA ARG A 600 -25.09 -20.70 32.92
C ARG A 600 -23.82 -20.05 32.37
N TYR A 601 -23.52 -20.27 31.09
CA TYR A 601 -22.43 -19.62 30.37
C TYR A 601 -22.60 -18.09 30.39
N LYS A 602 -23.75 -17.57 29.93
CA LYS A 602 -24.05 -16.12 29.93
C LYS A 602 -24.05 -15.50 31.33
N ASP A 603 -24.49 -16.25 32.35
CA ASP A 603 -24.52 -15.80 33.76
C ASP A 603 -23.13 -15.79 34.44
N GLY A 604 -22.06 -16.23 33.77
CA GLY A 604 -20.73 -16.37 34.39
C GLY A 604 -20.63 -17.53 35.39
N LYS A 605 -21.61 -18.46 35.42
CA LYS A 605 -21.66 -19.62 36.33
C LYS A 605 -20.88 -20.80 35.78
N SER A 606 -20.57 -21.81 36.59
CA SER A 606 -19.96 -23.04 36.05
C SER A 606 -20.92 -23.74 35.09
N TYR A 607 -20.43 -24.28 33.97
CA TYR A 607 -21.24 -24.94 32.93
C TYR A 607 -20.57 -26.21 32.40
N THR A 608 -21.35 -27.05 31.72
CA THR A 608 -20.88 -28.21 30.95
C THR A 608 -20.85 -27.84 29.47
N CYS A 609 -19.77 -28.17 28.77
CA CYS A 609 -19.66 -28.04 27.32
C CYS A 609 -19.34 -29.38 26.66
N TYR A 610 -19.62 -29.44 25.36
CA TYR A 610 -19.42 -30.62 24.53
C TYR A 610 -18.52 -30.28 23.35
N HIS A 611 -17.71 -31.25 22.91
CA HIS A 611 -16.80 -31.11 21.77
C HIS A 611 -15.95 -29.82 21.82
N PHE A 612 -15.24 -29.62 22.94
CA PHE A 612 -14.38 -28.46 23.12
C PHE A 612 -13.10 -28.59 22.29
N LEU A 613 -12.83 -27.60 21.46
CA LEU A 613 -11.62 -27.45 20.66
C LEU A 613 -10.99 -26.09 20.92
N GLU A 614 -9.67 -26.07 20.97
CA GLU A 614 -8.87 -24.85 20.86
C GLU A 614 -8.06 -24.96 19.57
N THR A 615 -8.35 -24.11 18.59
CA THR A 615 -7.85 -24.29 17.23
C THR A 615 -7.75 -22.98 16.47
N ARG A 616 -7.03 -22.98 15.35
CA ARG A 616 -7.05 -21.91 14.34
C ARG A 616 -8.01 -22.25 13.21
N ASN A 617 -7.84 -23.45 12.67
CA ASN A 617 -8.63 -23.95 11.56
C ASN A 617 -9.18 -25.33 11.96
N THR A 618 -10.43 -25.60 11.66
CA THR A 618 -11.03 -26.90 11.95
C THR A 618 -12.14 -27.21 10.97
N SER A 619 -12.28 -28.49 10.64
CA SER A 619 -13.45 -29.02 9.97
C SER A 619 -13.86 -30.32 10.66
N PHE A 620 -15.11 -30.42 11.08
CA PHE A 620 -15.62 -31.63 11.72
C PHE A 620 -17.10 -31.87 11.42
N SER A 621 -17.49 -33.14 11.60
CA SER A 621 -18.86 -33.62 11.53
C SER A 621 -19.21 -34.32 12.84
N LEU A 622 -20.30 -33.94 13.49
CA LEU A 622 -20.75 -34.58 14.73
C LEU A 622 -22.26 -34.85 14.73
N SER A 623 -22.67 -35.93 15.40
CA SER A 623 -24.08 -36.25 15.58
C SER A 623 -24.54 -35.89 16.99
N ALA A 624 -25.76 -35.38 17.12
CA ALA A 624 -26.32 -34.83 18.36
C ALA A 624 -27.83 -35.13 18.51
N PRO A 625 -28.36 -35.23 19.75
CA PRO A 625 -29.80 -35.32 19.98
C PRO A 625 -30.54 -34.11 19.41
N LYS A 626 -31.78 -34.34 18.98
CA LYS A 626 -32.68 -33.27 18.53
C LYS A 626 -33.16 -32.46 19.74
N GLN A 627 -32.43 -31.39 20.03
CA GLN A 627 -32.74 -30.38 21.05
C GLN A 627 -32.06 -29.06 20.67
N ASN A 628 -32.34 -27.99 21.41
CA ASN A 628 -31.67 -26.71 21.18
C ASN A 628 -30.19 -26.82 21.55
N TRP A 629 -29.33 -26.47 20.60
CA TRP A 629 -27.87 -26.46 20.75
C TRP A 629 -27.33 -25.06 20.45
N TYR A 630 -26.26 -24.69 21.14
CA TYR A 630 -25.54 -23.45 20.92
C TYR A 630 -24.08 -23.78 20.62
N LEU A 631 -23.64 -23.47 19.40
CA LEU A 631 -22.22 -23.46 19.06
C LEU A 631 -21.63 -22.12 19.51
N ILE A 632 -20.59 -22.15 20.32
CA ILE A 632 -19.88 -20.98 20.82
C ILE A 632 -18.51 -20.89 20.13
N LEU A 633 -18.24 -19.75 19.52
CA LEU A 633 -16.93 -19.31 19.02
C LEU A 633 -16.45 -18.20 19.93
N ARG A 634 -15.38 -18.43 20.68
CA ARG A 634 -14.91 -17.48 21.69
C ARG A 634 -13.46 -17.13 21.45
N ASN A 635 -13.15 -15.84 21.55
CA ASN A 635 -11.78 -15.34 21.55
C ASN A 635 -11.27 -15.27 23.01
N PRO A 636 -10.39 -16.20 23.45
CA PRO A 636 -9.88 -16.20 24.82
C PRO A 636 -8.75 -15.18 25.06
N ASN A 637 -8.23 -14.54 23.99
CA ASN A 637 -7.07 -13.67 24.03
C ASN A 637 -7.36 -12.33 24.72
N ARG A 638 -6.33 -11.65 25.21
CA ARG A 638 -6.48 -10.39 25.97
C ARG A 638 -6.25 -9.14 25.13
N GLN A 639 -5.44 -9.24 24.09
CA GLN A 639 -5.12 -8.14 23.17
C GLN A 639 -5.26 -8.51 21.70
N THR A 640 -5.20 -9.80 21.38
CA THR A 640 -5.27 -10.31 20.02
C THR A 640 -6.73 -10.39 19.56
N SER A 641 -7.05 -9.71 18.46
CA SER A 641 -8.31 -9.85 17.75
C SER A 641 -8.25 -11.07 16.83
N VAL A 642 -9.40 -11.70 16.60
CA VAL A 642 -9.50 -12.87 15.73
C VAL A 642 -10.58 -12.63 14.69
N VAL A 643 -10.24 -12.75 13.41
CA VAL A 643 -11.19 -12.79 12.30
C VAL A 643 -11.46 -14.26 11.99
N VAL A 644 -12.72 -14.65 11.99
CA VAL A 644 -13.17 -16.04 11.80
C VAL A 644 -14.07 -16.08 10.58
N ASP A 645 -13.66 -16.85 9.58
CA ASP A 645 -14.52 -17.26 8.47
C ASP A 645 -15.01 -18.68 8.74
N PHE A 646 -16.32 -18.87 8.83
CA PHE A 646 -16.92 -20.17 9.12
C PHE A 646 -18.13 -20.46 8.24
N SER A 647 -18.36 -21.76 8.05
CA SER A 647 -19.56 -22.35 7.45
C SER A 647 -20.07 -23.44 8.40
N PHE A 648 -21.29 -23.29 8.91
CA PHE A 648 -21.92 -24.22 9.83
C PHE A 648 -23.27 -24.68 9.28
N ASP A 649 -23.47 -25.98 9.12
CA ASP A 649 -24.72 -26.56 8.64
C ASP A 649 -25.23 -27.71 9.50
N VAL A 650 -26.54 -27.94 9.39
CA VAL A 650 -27.22 -29.02 10.10
C VAL A 650 -28.03 -29.86 9.12
N ALA A 651 -27.83 -31.18 9.16
CA ALA A 651 -28.58 -32.16 8.41
C ALA A 651 -29.39 -33.07 9.34
N VAL A 652 -30.63 -33.36 8.92
CA VAL A 652 -31.55 -34.23 9.66
C VAL A 652 -32.29 -35.15 8.70
N GLN A 653 -32.88 -36.22 9.24
CA GLN A 653 -33.90 -36.98 8.52
C GLN A 653 -35.25 -36.27 8.69
N SER A 654 -35.72 -35.60 7.65
CA SER A 654 -37.02 -34.92 7.61
C SER A 654 -37.67 -35.08 6.24
N THR A 655 -39.00 -35.14 6.23
CA THR A 655 -39.81 -35.07 4.99
C THR A 655 -40.30 -33.66 4.69
N ALA A 656 -40.12 -32.70 5.62
CA ALA A 656 -40.45 -31.30 5.38
C ALA A 656 -39.47 -30.68 4.38
N GLU A 657 -39.97 -29.83 3.49
CA GLU A 657 -39.11 -29.03 2.63
C GLU A 657 -38.51 -27.88 3.45
N HIS A 658 -37.22 -27.64 3.26
CA HIS A 658 -36.51 -26.53 3.87
C HIS A 658 -35.67 -25.86 2.80
N VAL A 659 -35.52 -24.54 2.94
CA VAL A 659 -34.64 -23.72 2.11
C VAL A 659 -34.01 -22.65 2.98
N THR A 660 -32.76 -22.31 2.71
CA THR A 660 -32.04 -21.22 3.39
C THR A 660 -31.13 -20.51 2.39
N ILE A 661 -31.17 -19.18 2.38
CA ILE A 661 -30.22 -18.30 1.67
C ILE A 661 -29.00 -18.11 2.57
N VAL A 662 -27.83 -18.47 2.04
CA VAL A 662 -26.55 -18.41 2.76
C VAL A 662 -25.76 -17.18 2.35
N THR A 663 -25.58 -16.92 1.05
CA THR A 663 -24.84 -15.75 0.54
C THR A 663 -25.72 -14.85 -0.32
N PRO A 664 -25.43 -13.53 -0.36
CA PRO A 664 -24.41 -12.83 0.44
C PRO A 664 -24.81 -12.70 1.91
N ASP A 665 -23.81 -12.62 2.78
CA ASP A 665 -23.95 -12.30 4.20
C ASP A 665 -22.85 -11.34 4.61
N THR A 666 -23.05 -10.58 5.69
CA THR A 666 -22.05 -9.62 6.16
C THR A 666 -22.18 -9.33 7.65
N SER A 667 -21.06 -9.04 8.30
CA SER A 667 -21.01 -8.37 9.60
C SER A 667 -20.60 -6.89 9.49
N LEU A 668 -20.23 -6.44 8.29
CA LEU A 668 -19.77 -5.07 8.06
C LEU A 668 -20.96 -4.11 7.99
N PHE A 669 -22.01 -4.48 7.27
CA PHE A 669 -23.18 -3.65 6.98
C PHE A 669 -24.46 -4.16 7.64
N GLU A 670 -25.47 -3.30 7.80
CA GLU A 670 -26.81 -3.72 8.27
C GLU A 670 -27.48 -4.69 7.30
N THR A 671 -27.20 -4.53 6.01
CA THR A 671 -27.67 -5.35 4.91
C THR A 671 -26.52 -5.46 3.91
N PRO A 672 -26.28 -6.62 3.28
CA PRO A 672 -25.27 -6.74 2.23
C PRO A 672 -25.41 -5.63 1.18
N ILE A 673 -24.29 -4.99 0.84
CA ILE A 673 -24.23 -3.89 -0.12
C ILE A 673 -23.37 -4.33 -1.29
N SER A 674 -23.81 -4.01 -2.52
CA SER A 674 -23.02 -4.22 -3.74
C SER A 674 -23.26 -3.06 -4.71
N ASN A 675 -22.32 -2.83 -5.62
CA ASN A 675 -22.52 -1.81 -6.65
C ASN A 675 -23.32 -2.37 -7.82
N ILE A 676 -24.08 -1.50 -8.45
CA ILE A 676 -24.75 -1.81 -9.70
C ILE A 676 -23.71 -2.00 -10.80
N GLY A 677 -23.77 -3.16 -11.46
CA GLY A 677 -22.77 -3.64 -12.42
C GLY A 677 -21.99 -4.84 -11.90
N ASP A 678 -21.96 -5.06 -10.58
CA ASP A 678 -21.33 -6.24 -9.99
C ASP A 678 -22.21 -7.49 -10.19
N THR A 679 -21.57 -8.64 -10.26
CA THR A 679 -22.22 -9.95 -10.20
C THR A 679 -22.25 -10.44 -8.75
N ILE A 680 -23.45 -10.63 -8.21
CA ILE A 680 -23.66 -11.12 -6.84
C ILE A 680 -23.91 -12.63 -6.88
N LEU A 681 -23.08 -13.39 -6.16
CA LEU A 681 -23.26 -14.83 -6.03
C LEU A 681 -24.24 -15.16 -4.89
N LEU A 682 -25.48 -15.49 -5.26
CA LEU A 682 -26.50 -16.00 -4.37
C LEU A 682 -26.33 -17.51 -4.21
N THR A 683 -26.19 -17.99 -2.98
CA THR A 683 -26.12 -19.43 -2.70
C THR A 683 -26.96 -19.79 -1.51
N GLY A 684 -27.37 -21.04 -1.44
CA GLY A 684 -28.04 -21.56 -0.27
C GLY A 684 -28.22 -23.06 -0.30
N VAL A 685 -28.93 -23.57 0.71
CA VAL A 685 -29.23 -24.99 0.86
C VAL A 685 -30.72 -25.24 0.73
N ALA A 686 -31.08 -26.42 0.23
CA ALA A 686 -32.48 -26.86 0.18
C ALA A 686 -32.56 -28.39 0.25
N THR A 687 -33.68 -28.91 0.79
CA THR A 687 -33.94 -30.36 0.89
C THR A 687 -34.64 -30.93 -0.36
N THR A 688 -35.02 -30.07 -1.30
CA THR A 688 -35.70 -30.41 -2.56
C THR A 688 -34.69 -30.58 -3.70
N THR A 689 -35.15 -30.95 -4.88
CA THR A 689 -34.32 -30.99 -6.11
C THR A 689 -34.41 -29.72 -6.94
N LEU A 690 -35.38 -28.85 -6.63
CA LEU A 690 -35.69 -27.62 -7.35
C LEU A 690 -36.16 -26.57 -6.35
N VAL A 691 -35.72 -25.34 -6.55
CA VAL A 691 -36.25 -24.14 -5.88
C VAL A 691 -36.52 -23.07 -6.92
N THR A 692 -37.43 -22.16 -6.61
CA THR A 692 -37.76 -21.01 -7.45
C THR A 692 -37.29 -19.74 -6.75
N LEU A 693 -36.48 -18.94 -7.44
CA LEU A 693 -35.96 -17.65 -6.97
C LEU A 693 -36.74 -16.50 -7.62
N THR A 694 -37.03 -15.47 -6.83
CA THR A 694 -37.60 -14.21 -7.29
C THR A 694 -36.85 -13.03 -6.68
N VAL A 695 -36.69 -11.97 -7.46
CA VAL A 695 -36.18 -10.67 -7.01
C VAL A 695 -37.36 -9.70 -7.01
N ASP A 696 -37.62 -9.06 -5.87
CA ASP A 696 -38.72 -8.11 -5.64
C ASP A 696 -40.11 -8.61 -6.01
N GLN A 697 -40.33 -9.93 -5.92
CA GLN A 697 -41.58 -10.60 -6.31
C GLN A 697 -41.97 -10.35 -7.79
N GLN A 698 -41.01 -10.01 -8.64
CA GLN A 698 -41.26 -9.75 -10.05
C GLN A 698 -41.25 -11.06 -10.86
N THR A 699 -42.03 -11.08 -11.94
CA THR A 699 -42.03 -12.15 -12.95
C THR A 699 -41.13 -11.76 -14.14
N PRO A 700 -40.36 -12.70 -14.73
CA PRO A 700 -40.42 -14.15 -14.52
C PRO A 700 -39.66 -14.63 -13.28
N THR A 701 -40.10 -15.78 -12.75
CA THR A 701 -39.38 -16.49 -11.69
C THR A 701 -38.24 -17.34 -12.28
N ILE A 702 -37.22 -17.64 -11.48
CA ILE A 702 -36.02 -18.37 -11.91
C ILE A 702 -36.00 -19.74 -11.24
N ASP A 703 -36.10 -20.82 -12.02
CA ASP A 703 -36.02 -22.18 -11.50
C ASP A 703 -34.56 -22.64 -11.40
N LEU A 704 -34.14 -23.03 -10.20
CA LEU A 704 -32.78 -23.43 -9.87
C LEU A 704 -32.74 -24.89 -9.44
N ALA A 705 -31.87 -25.68 -10.08
CA ALA A 705 -31.61 -27.04 -9.68
C ALA A 705 -30.82 -27.06 -8.35
N VAL A 706 -31.21 -27.96 -7.46
CA VAL A 706 -30.49 -28.21 -6.21
C VAL A 706 -29.61 -29.44 -6.41
N VAL A 707 -28.30 -29.24 -6.35
CA VAL A 707 -27.30 -30.30 -6.54
C VAL A 707 -26.57 -30.53 -5.21
N ASN A 708 -26.59 -31.77 -4.72
CA ASN A 708 -26.01 -32.13 -3.42
C ASN A 708 -26.52 -31.25 -2.25
N GLY A 709 -27.80 -30.87 -2.30
CA GLY A 709 -28.42 -30.02 -1.28
C GLY A 709 -28.10 -28.53 -1.37
N VAL A 710 -27.39 -28.09 -2.42
CA VAL A 710 -26.98 -26.69 -2.63
C VAL A 710 -27.60 -26.15 -3.91
N TRP A 711 -28.04 -24.89 -3.87
CA TRP A 711 -28.43 -24.11 -5.04
C TRP A 711 -27.56 -22.87 -5.15
N SER A 712 -27.39 -22.37 -6.37
CA SER A 712 -26.58 -21.17 -6.65
C SER A 712 -27.14 -20.40 -7.83
N TYR A 713 -27.03 -19.08 -7.79
CA TYR A 713 -27.39 -18.17 -8.86
C TYR A 713 -26.46 -16.96 -8.87
N ALA A 714 -25.85 -16.68 -10.02
CA ALA A 714 -25.05 -15.47 -10.23
C ALA A 714 -25.98 -14.37 -10.77
N TRP A 715 -26.25 -13.36 -9.95
CA TRP A 715 -27.11 -12.24 -10.30
C TRP A 715 -26.29 -11.09 -10.87
N ASP A 716 -26.39 -10.86 -12.17
CA ASP A 716 -25.86 -9.66 -12.83
C ASP A 716 -26.77 -8.46 -12.52
N THR A 717 -26.21 -7.45 -11.84
CA THR A 717 -26.96 -6.28 -11.39
C THR A 717 -26.97 -5.12 -12.37
N SER A 718 -26.33 -5.25 -13.54
CA SER A 718 -26.11 -4.14 -14.49
C SER A 718 -27.40 -3.42 -14.97
N GLY A 719 -28.58 -4.06 -14.83
CA GLY A 719 -29.88 -3.47 -15.18
C GLY A 719 -30.69 -2.92 -13.99
N GLU A 720 -30.26 -3.19 -12.77
CA GLU A 720 -31.07 -2.99 -11.56
C GLU A 720 -31.09 -1.54 -11.07
N LEU A 721 -32.15 -1.12 -10.39
CA LEU A 721 -32.26 0.23 -9.82
C LEU A 721 -31.51 0.31 -8.47
N PRO A 722 -30.97 1.48 -8.08
CA PRO A 722 -30.47 1.65 -6.72
C PRO A 722 -31.59 1.48 -5.70
N GLY A 723 -31.28 0.82 -4.59
CA GLY A 723 -32.22 0.60 -3.49
C GLY A 723 -32.18 -0.81 -2.91
N LEU A 724 -33.12 -1.06 -2.01
CA LEU A 724 -33.25 -2.34 -1.32
C LEU A 724 -34.00 -3.34 -2.19
N HIS A 725 -33.33 -4.41 -2.57
CA HIS A 725 -33.89 -5.54 -3.30
C HIS A 725 -34.16 -6.72 -2.38
N ARG A 726 -35.30 -7.38 -2.55
CA ARG A 726 -35.71 -8.55 -1.78
C ARG A 726 -35.55 -9.81 -2.62
N ILE A 727 -34.63 -10.66 -2.21
CA ILE A 727 -34.43 -12.00 -2.76
C ILE A 727 -35.32 -12.96 -1.99
N ILE A 728 -36.18 -13.69 -2.68
CA ILE A 728 -37.04 -14.72 -2.09
C ILE A 728 -36.81 -16.02 -2.84
N VAL A 729 -36.45 -17.07 -2.10
CA VAL A 729 -36.31 -18.42 -2.64
C VAL A 729 -37.39 -19.29 -2.03
N THR A 730 -38.14 -20.00 -2.87
CA THR A 730 -39.32 -20.78 -2.48
C THR A 730 -39.20 -22.21 -2.99
N THR A 731 -39.57 -23.17 -2.15
CA THR A 731 -39.68 -24.59 -2.49
C THR A 731 -41.04 -24.89 -3.16
N PRO A 732 -41.20 -26.04 -3.84
CA PRO A 732 -42.47 -26.44 -4.42
C PRO A 732 -43.66 -26.48 -3.43
N ASP A 733 -43.41 -26.77 -2.15
CA ASP A 733 -44.44 -26.76 -1.10
C ASP A 733 -44.76 -25.37 -0.51
N SER A 734 -44.20 -24.31 -1.09
CA SER A 734 -44.35 -22.91 -0.66
C SER A 734 -43.61 -22.53 0.64
N THR A 735 -42.63 -23.33 1.08
CA THR A 735 -41.68 -22.89 2.10
C THR A 735 -40.69 -21.90 1.49
N SER A 736 -40.49 -20.74 2.13
CA SER A 736 -39.65 -19.67 1.59
C SER A 736 -38.65 -19.14 2.60
N ASP A 737 -37.50 -18.69 2.09
CA ASP A 737 -36.55 -17.85 2.81
C ASP A 737 -36.32 -16.54 2.05
N GLU A 738 -35.99 -15.47 2.76
CA GLU A 738 -35.80 -14.15 2.19
C GLU A 738 -34.52 -13.45 2.65
N ARG A 739 -33.92 -12.68 1.76
CA ARG A 739 -32.72 -11.89 2.01
C ARG A 739 -32.83 -10.54 1.32
N SER A 740 -32.55 -9.47 2.04
CA SER A 740 -32.45 -8.14 1.44
C SER A 740 -31.01 -7.85 1.04
N ILE A 741 -30.83 -7.14 -0.08
CA ILE A 741 -29.54 -6.65 -0.57
C ILE A 741 -29.73 -5.19 -0.98
N LEU A 742 -28.83 -4.30 -0.55
CA LEU A 742 -28.84 -2.90 -0.94
C LEU A 742 -27.92 -2.71 -2.15
N LEU A 743 -28.49 -2.31 -3.28
CA LEU A 743 -27.72 -1.91 -4.45
C LEU A 743 -27.49 -0.39 -4.41
N LEU A 744 -26.23 -0.01 -4.56
CA LEU A 744 -25.81 1.39 -4.67
C LEU A 744 -25.23 1.66 -6.04
N ASP A 745 -25.28 2.92 -6.42
CA ASP A 745 -24.52 3.44 -7.53
C ASP A 745 -23.36 4.26 -6.96
N ALA A 746 -22.18 3.64 -6.91
CA ALA A 746 -20.94 4.19 -6.33
C ALA A 746 -19.79 4.26 -7.34
N LEU A 747 -20.06 4.04 -8.62
CA LEU A 747 -19.07 4.11 -9.69
C LEU A 747 -19.25 5.45 -10.41
N PRO A 748 -18.22 6.31 -10.49
CA PRO A 748 -18.35 7.56 -11.21
C PRO A 748 -18.43 7.28 -12.73
N PRO A 749 -18.99 8.20 -13.53
CA PRO A 749 -19.06 8.06 -14.98
C PRO A 749 -17.70 7.79 -15.62
N SER A 750 -17.63 6.95 -16.64
CA SER A 750 -16.50 7.00 -17.56
C SER A 750 -16.64 8.20 -18.50
N LEU A 751 -15.52 8.85 -18.79
CA LEU A 751 -15.47 10.06 -19.60
C LEU A 751 -14.34 9.96 -20.62
N SER A 752 -14.59 10.39 -21.86
CA SER A 752 -13.59 10.50 -22.91
C SER A 752 -13.88 11.72 -23.79
N ILE A 753 -12.84 12.46 -24.16
CA ILE A 753 -12.94 13.64 -25.00
C ILE A 753 -12.43 13.28 -26.41
N ASN A 754 -13.27 13.47 -27.43
CA ASN A 754 -12.93 13.20 -28.83
C ASN A 754 -12.37 14.45 -29.53
N THR A 755 -12.92 15.63 -29.22
CA THR A 755 -12.52 16.89 -29.86
C THR A 755 -12.62 18.04 -28.85
N PRO A 756 -11.60 18.91 -28.74
CA PRO A 756 -10.30 18.81 -29.41
C PRO A 756 -9.47 17.62 -28.91
N VAL A 757 -8.59 17.11 -29.77
CA VAL A 757 -7.52 16.19 -29.33
C VAL A 757 -6.48 17.00 -28.56
N GLU A 758 -5.78 16.38 -27.62
CA GLU A 758 -4.69 17.03 -26.88
C GLU A 758 -3.71 17.74 -27.82
N GLY A 759 -3.37 18.99 -27.51
CA GLY A 759 -2.42 19.79 -28.27
C GLY A 759 -2.92 20.29 -29.64
N THR A 760 -4.23 20.21 -29.93
CA THR A 760 -4.77 20.70 -31.21
C THR A 760 -4.54 22.21 -31.38
N ILE A 761 -4.19 22.65 -32.59
CA ILE A 761 -4.12 24.08 -32.93
C ILE A 761 -5.41 24.51 -33.62
N LEU A 762 -6.06 25.53 -33.07
CA LEU A 762 -7.32 26.07 -33.55
C LEU A 762 -7.17 27.50 -34.05
N LYS A 763 -8.09 27.92 -34.93
CA LYS A 763 -8.30 29.33 -35.31
C LYS A 763 -9.55 29.86 -34.62
N HIS A 764 -9.69 31.17 -34.55
CA HIS A 764 -10.93 31.81 -34.09
C HIS A 764 -12.15 31.31 -34.87
N GLY A 765 -13.28 31.22 -34.18
CA GLY A 765 -14.55 30.78 -34.73
C GLY A 765 -15.31 29.93 -33.72
N ILE A 766 -16.05 28.95 -34.23
CA ILE A 766 -16.81 28.01 -33.42
C ILE A 766 -15.97 26.76 -33.18
N LEU A 767 -15.58 26.53 -31.93
CA LEU A 767 -14.98 25.27 -31.48
C LEU A 767 -16.09 24.25 -31.22
N THR A 768 -16.03 23.11 -31.89
CA THR A 768 -16.89 21.96 -31.59
C THR A 768 -16.20 21.08 -30.58
N ILE A 769 -16.77 20.98 -29.39
CA ILE A 769 -16.29 20.14 -28.30
C ILE A 769 -17.19 18.91 -28.25
N SER A 770 -16.62 17.72 -28.28
CA SER A 770 -17.41 16.48 -28.25
C SER A 770 -16.67 15.33 -27.61
N GLY A 771 -17.43 14.36 -27.13
CA GLY A 771 -16.88 13.18 -26.49
C GLY A 771 -17.97 12.18 -26.14
N HIS A 772 -17.56 11.18 -25.37
CA HIS A 772 -18.44 10.16 -24.86
C HIS A 772 -18.33 10.08 -23.35
N SER A 773 -19.47 9.93 -22.70
CA SER A 773 -19.52 9.46 -21.32
C SER A 773 -20.52 8.33 -21.19
N SER A 774 -20.25 7.44 -20.25
CA SER A 774 -21.16 6.37 -19.89
C SER A 774 -21.07 6.13 -18.41
N ASP A 775 -22.13 5.61 -17.86
CA ASP A 775 -22.28 5.35 -16.44
C ASP A 775 -23.11 4.07 -16.32
N ASN A 776 -22.88 3.30 -15.26
CA ASN A 776 -23.64 2.08 -14.96
C ASN A 776 -25.13 2.38 -14.75
N ARG A 777 -25.50 3.61 -14.37
CA ARG A 777 -26.90 4.06 -14.29
C ARG A 777 -27.23 5.10 -15.33
N ALA A 778 -26.73 6.31 -15.14
CA ALA A 778 -27.04 7.44 -15.99
C ALA A 778 -26.12 8.62 -15.67
N VAL A 779 -25.58 9.21 -16.73
CA VAL A 779 -24.98 10.54 -16.66
C VAL A 779 -26.10 11.57 -16.60
N ASP A 780 -26.19 12.36 -15.54
CA ASP A 780 -27.15 13.46 -15.40
C ASP A 780 -26.79 14.62 -16.34
N HIS A 781 -25.51 15.02 -16.35
CA HIS A 781 -25.01 16.05 -17.24
C HIS A 781 -23.51 16.06 -17.44
N VAL A 782 -23.09 16.77 -18.49
CA VAL A 782 -21.69 17.09 -18.76
C VAL A 782 -21.51 18.61 -18.71
N GLU A 783 -20.61 19.04 -17.85
CA GLU A 783 -20.14 20.43 -17.75
C GLU A 783 -18.81 20.57 -18.46
N ILE A 784 -18.68 21.63 -19.24
CA ILE A 784 -17.46 21.96 -19.96
C ILE A 784 -17.02 23.33 -19.46
N THR A 785 -15.84 23.38 -18.85
CA THR A 785 -15.16 24.60 -18.41
C THR A 785 -14.03 24.92 -19.36
N LEU A 786 -14.11 26.07 -20.02
CA LEU A 786 -13.02 26.62 -20.83
C LEU A 786 -12.38 27.76 -20.06
N ASP A 787 -11.14 27.54 -19.62
CA ASP A 787 -10.39 28.34 -18.65
C ASP A 787 -11.16 28.57 -17.34
N THR A 788 -12.06 29.57 -17.31
CA THR A 788 -12.84 29.96 -16.13
C THR A 788 -14.35 29.92 -16.35
N LEU A 789 -14.81 29.82 -17.60
CA LEU A 789 -16.22 29.86 -17.93
C LEU A 789 -16.76 28.45 -18.14
N THR A 790 -17.84 28.11 -17.45
CA THR A 790 -18.51 26.80 -17.55
C THR A 790 -19.81 26.90 -18.36
N LYS A 791 -20.04 25.92 -19.23
CA LYS A 791 -21.31 25.70 -19.95
C LYS A 791 -21.71 24.23 -19.89
N ARG A 792 -23.01 23.95 -19.98
CA ARG A 792 -23.54 22.59 -20.06
C ARG A 792 -23.54 22.12 -21.52
N ALA A 793 -23.07 20.90 -21.76
CA ALA A 793 -23.13 20.27 -23.08
C ALA A 793 -24.56 19.83 -23.45
N SER A 794 -24.80 19.62 -24.75
CA SER A 794 -26.00 18.96 -25.24
C SER A 794 -25.76 17.45 -25.34
N GLY A 795 -26.66 16.64 -24.78
CA GLY A 795 -26.50 15.19 -24.67
C GLY A 795 -25.68 14.77 -23.45
N THR A 796 -25.74 13.49 -23.11
CA THR A 796 -25.06 12.89 -21.94
C THR A 796 -24.22 11.67 -22.32
N THR A 797 -24.68 10.81 -23.23
CA THR A 797 -23.87 9.68 -23.74
C THR A 797 -22.90 10.13 -24.84
N THR A 798 -23.45 10.60 -25.96
CA THR A 798 -22.69 11.34 -26.97
C THR A 798 -23.04 12.80 -26.76
N TRP A 799 -22.11 13.53 -26.16
CA TRP A 799 -22.31 14.93 -25.81
C TRP A 799 -21.53 15.83 -26.76
N ASN A 800 -22.07 17.02 -26.99
CA ASN A 800 -21.40 18.04 -27.78
C ASN A 800 -21.75 19.45 -27.31
N LEU A 801 -20.84 20.38 -27.58
CA LEU A 801 -21.04 21.79 -27.33
C LEU A 801 -20.31 22.60 -28.40
N SER A 802 -21.04 23.51 -29.03
CA SER A 802 -20.46 24.54 -29.89
C SER A 802 -20.12 25.76 -29.05
N TRP A 803 -18.85 26.10 -28.98
CA TRP A 803 -18.34 27.25 -28.23
C TRP A 803 -17.80 28.31 -29.18
N ASP A 804 -18.37 29.51 -29.16
CA ASP A 804 -17.80 30.66 -29.85
C ASP A 804 -16.54 31.12 -29.10
N ILE A 805 -15.39 30.91 -29.71
CA ILE A 805 -14.08 31.28 -29.19
C ILE A 805 -13.50 32.51 -29.91
N THR A 806 -14.29 33.22 -30.74
CA THR A 806 -13.84 34.44 -31.44
C THR A 806 -13.39 35.54 -30.47
N GLY A 807 -13.97 35.59 -29.27
CA GLY A 807 -13.61 36.56 -28.23
C GLY A 807 -12.46 36.12 -27.31
N LEU A 808 -11.95 34.89 -27.46
CA LEU A 808 -10.84 34.42 -26.62
C LEU A 808 -9.50 34.99 -27.10
N PRO A 809 -8.61 35.39 -26.17
CA PRO A 809 -7.23 35.74 -26.50
C PRO A 809 -6.53 34.61 -27.27
N LEU A 810 -5.58 34.95 -28.15
CA LEU A 810 -4.69 33.94 -28.71
C LEU A 810 -3.80 33.40 -27.58
N GLY A 811 -3.51 32.10 -27.57
CA GLY A 811 -2.74 31.44 -26.51
C GLY A 811 -3.16 30.01 -26.23
N ASP A 812 -2.55 29.44 -25.20
CA ASP A 812 -2.95 28.14 -24.67
C ASP A 812 -4.18 28.26 -23.79
N HIS A 813 -5.08 27.29 -23.97
CA HIS A 813 -6.31 27.19 -23.21
C HIS A 813 -6.44 25.78 -22.65
N ILE A 814 -7.03 25.70 -21.46
CA ILE A 814 -7.35 24.44 -20.81
C ILE A 814 -8.85 24.23 -20.86
N LEU A 815 -9.23 23.12 -21.46
CA LEU A 815 -10.57 22.60 -21.46
C LEU A 815 -10.69 21.55 -20.36
N SER A 816 -11.52 21.80 -19.36
CA SER A 816 -11.92 20.79 -18.37
C SER A 816 -13.33 20.31 -18.67
N VAL A 817 -13.51 19.00 -18.77
CA VAL A 817 -14.81 18.36 -18.96
C VAL A 817 -15.09 17.53 -17.73
N LYS A 818 -16.26 17.77 -17.13
CA LYS A 818 -16.74 17.05 -15.96
C LYS A 818 -18.07 16.36 -16.30
N ALA A 819 -18.09 15.03 -16.24
CA ALA A 819 -19.32 14.26 -16.26
C ALA A 819 -19.81 14.07 -14.83
N VAL A 820 -21.12 14.24 -14.62
CA VAL A 820 -21.80 14.07 -13.33
C VAL A 820 -22.91 13.03 -13.50
N ASP A 821 -22.94 12.00 -12.67
CA ASP A 821 -24.01 11.00 -12.66
C ASP A 821 -25.27 11.48 -11.89
N THR A 822 -26.27 10.61 -11.80
CA THR A 822 -27.50 10.87 -11.03
C THR A 822 -27.32 10.86 -9.51
N GLN A 823 -26.19 10.34 -9.01
CA GLN A 823 -25.82 10.29 -7.60
C GLN A 823 -24.93 11.46 -7.16
N GLY A 824 -24.48 12.28 -8.12
CA GLY A 824 -23.58 13.41 -7.92
C GLY A 824 -22.09 13.04 -7.95
N LEU A 825 -21.72 11.81 -8.32
CA LEU A 825 -20.31 11.45 -8.52
C LEU A 825 -19.80 12.05 -9.81
N VAL A 826 -18.49 12.33 -9.82
CA VAL A 826 -17.89 13.09 -10.91
C VAL A 826 -16.65 12.41 -11.47
N SER A 827 -16.51 12.51 -12.79
CA SER A 827 -15.28 12.24 -13.50
C SER A 827 -14.84 13.47 -14.27
N ILE A 828 -13.56 13.81 -14.16
CA ILE A 828 -12.98 15.00 -14.77
C ILE A 828 -11.88 14.58 -15.74
N GLN A 829 -11.89 15.15 -16.94
CA GLN A 829 -10.77 15.08 -17.87
C GLN A 829 -10.42 16.47 -18.37
N THR A 830 -9.13 16.71 -18.58
CA THR A 830 -8.62 17.94 -19.16
C THR A 830 -8.08 17.70 -20.57
N ARG A 831 -8.18 18.73 -21.42
CA ARG A 831 -7.46 18.83 -22.70
C ARG A 831 -6.85 20.21 -22.83
N SER A 832 -5.61 20.27 -23.30
CA SER A 832 -4.98 21.54 -23.65
C SER A 832 -5.03 21.75 -25.17
N PHE A 833 -5.24 22.99 -25.61
CA PHE A 833 -5.18 23.35 -27.03
C PHE A 833 -4.63 24.77 -27.22
N ALA A 834 -4.06 25.04 -28.39
CA ALA A 834 -3.50 26.35 -28.74
C ALA A 834 -4.42 27.09 -29.71
N LEU A 835 -4.82 28.31 -29.36
CA LEU A 835 -5.59 29.20 -30.24
C LEU A 835 -4.65 30.16 -30.98
N ASN A 836 -4.47 29.93 -32.28
CA ASN A 836 -3.50 30.64 -33.11
C ASN A 836 -4.14 31.47 -34.24
N GLY A 837 -3.49 32.59 -34.56
CA GLY A 837 -3.87 33.55 -35.60
C GLY A 837 -2.77 33.75 -36.62
N SER A 838 -3.11 34.34 -37.77
CA SER A 838 -2.12 34.68 -38.81
C SER A 838 -1.54 36.08 -38.60
N GLY A 839 -0.24 36.26 -38.91
CA GLY A 839 0.39 37.59 -39.01
C GLY A 839 1.24 38.02 -37.81
N ASN A 840 1.46 37.14 -36.83
CA ASN A 840 2.36 37.38 -35.70
C ASN A 840 3.68 36.63 -35.88
N CYS A 841 4.79 37.23 -35.45
CA CYS A 841 6.11 36.59 -35.43
C CYS A 841 6.38 35.96 -34.05
N TRP A 842 5.48 35.07 -33.64
CA TRP A 842 5.58 34.36 -32.36
C TRP A 842 6.33 33.05 -32.51
N GLY A 843 7.00 32.65 -31.43
CA GLY A 843 7.63 31.34 -31.35
C GLY A 843 8.61 31.23 -30.19
N PRO A 844 9.21 30.04 -30.03
CA PRO A 844 10.29 29.85 -29.08
C PRO A 844 11.46 30.81 -29.37
N GLN A 845 12.15 31.23 -28.32
CA GLN A 845 13.40 31.99 -28.37
C GLN A 845 14.44 31.24 -27.58
N ILE A 846 15.45 30.73 -28.27
CA ILE A 846 16.60 30.10 -27.62
C ILE A 846 17.56 31.22 -27.23
N GLN A 847 17.58 31.58 -25.95
CA GLN A 847 18.35 32.71 -25.42
C GLN A 847 19.82 32.33 -25.22
N ALA A 848 20.06 31.12 -24.73
CA ALA A 848 21.40 30.61 -24.49
C ALA A 848 21.45 29.08 -24.62
N ILE A 849 22.59 28.58 -25.06
CA ILE A 849 22.93 27.16 -25.04
C ILE A 849 24.31 27.00 -24.40
N ALA A 850 24.45 26.02 -23.52
CA ALA A 850 25.71 25.70 -22.87
C ALA A 850 25.87 24.19 -22.74
N HIS A 851 27.12 23.74 -22.59
CA HIS A 851 27.43 22.39 -22.14
C HIS A 851 28.25 22.46 -20.86
N SER A 852 28.12 21.43 -20.02
CA SER A 852 28.92 21.26 -18.81
C SER A 852 29.51 19.85 -18.76
N PRO A 853 30.77 19.69 -18.34
CA PRO A 853 31.75 20.76 -18.06
C PRO A 853 32.29 21.41 -19.35
N ALA A 854 32.76 22.66 -19.26
CA ALA A 854 33.30 23.41 -20.41
C ALA A 854 34.57 22.80 -21.02
N THR A 855 35.33 22.03 -20.23
CA THR A 855 36.53 21.30 -20.67
C THR A 855 36.38 19.83 -20.32
N PRO A 856 35.64 19.06 -21.14
CA PRO A 856 35.28 17.70 -20.79
C PRO A 856 36.41 16.70 -20.99
N THR A 857 36.47 15.72 -20.11
CA THR A 857 37.33 14.53 -20.21
C THR A 857 36.48 13.30 -20.48
N ASN A 858 37.11 12.16 -20.75
CA ASN A 858 36.43 10.87 -20.93
C ASN A 858 35.71 10.33 -19.68
N THR A 859 35.86 10.99 -18.53
CA THR A 859 35.15 10.67 -17.28
C THR A 859 34.05 11.69 -16.95
N SER A 860 33.93 12.77 -17.72
CA SER A 860 32.93 13.81 -17.50
C SER A 860 31.55 13.35 -17.97
N ASN A 861 30.52 13.56 -17.13
CA ASN A 861 29.13 13.51 -17.58
C ASN A 861 28.84 14.79 -18.35
N MET A 862 28.57 14.66 -19.65
CA MET A 862 28.16 15.78 -20.48
C MET A 862 26.70 16.10 -20.26
N VAL A 863 26.41 17.34 -19.88
CA VAL A 863 25.05 17.87 -19.81
C VAL A 863 24.94 19.04 -20.78
N ILE A 864 23.88 19.06 -21.59
CA ILE A 864 23.55 20.20 -22.44
C ILE A 864 22.39 20.96 -21.83
N TYR A 865 22.54 22.27 -21.71
CA TYR A 865 21.54 23.19 -21.21
C TYR A 865 21.05 24.11 -22.33
N ALA A 866 19.76 24.41 -22.33
CA ALA A 866 19.13 25.39 -23.20
C ALA A 866 18.21 26.29 -22.38
N ASP A 867 18.50 27.58 -22.39
CA ASP A 867 17.59 28.62 -21.92
C ASP A 867 16.65 28.98 -23.07
N VAL A 868 15.41 28.52 -22.94
CA VAL A 868 14.38 28.70 -23.97
C VAL A 868 13.23 29.47 -23.36
N ALA A 869 12.89 30.58 -23.97
CA ALA A 869 11.71 31.37 -23.66
C ALA A 869 10.73 31.33 -24.84
N THR A 870 9.59 31.99 -24.68
CA THR A 870 8.59 32.18 -25.75
C THR A 870 8.27 33.66 -25.87
N THR A 871 8.04 34.17 -27.09
CA THR A 871 7.62 35.57 -27.34
C THR A 871 6.10 35.76 -27.35
N ALA A 872 5.39 34.85 -26.65
CA ALA A 872 3.94 34.77 -26.42
C ALA A 872 3.15 34.17 -27.59
N PRO A 873 1.86 33.81 -27.41
CA PRO A 873 1.16 33.43 -26.17
C PRO A 873 1.21 31.91 -25.90
N PHE A 874 2.08 31.19 -26.61
CA PHE A 874 2.19 29.73 -26.59
C PHE A 874 3.32 29.27 -25.68
N ALA A 875 3.02 28.34 -24.79
CA ALA A 875 3.97 27.65 -23.94
C ALA A 875 4.89 26.77 -24.78
N LEU A 876 6.05 26.45 -24.20
CA LEU A 876 6.94 25.46 -24.79
C LEU A 876 6.30 24.08 -24.70
N ASN A 877 6.47 23.28 -25.74
CA ASN A 877 5.92 21.93 -25.83
C ASN A 877 7.03 20.89 -25.84
N THR A 878 7.90 20.92 -26.86
CA THR A 878 8.98 19.95 -26.99
C THR A 878 10.28 20.64 -27.32
N ILE A 879 11.35 20.23 -26.65
CA ILE A 879 12.70 20.72 -26.91
C ILE A 879 13.58 19.52 -27.18
N ILE A 880 14.15 19.49 -28.37
CA ILE A 880 14.94 18.37 -28.85
C ILE A 880 16.37 18.82 -29.05
N LEU A 881 17.29 18.15 -28.35
CA LEU A 881 18.71 18.22 -28.62
C LEU A 881 19.07 17.26 -29.74
N TYR A 882 19.79 17.75 -30.74
CA TYR A 882 20.42 16.91 -31.75
C TYR A 882 21.93 16.89 -31.52
N CYS A 883 22.53 15.70 -31.51
CA CYS A 883 23.97 15.50 -31.36
C CYS A 883 24.53 14.69 -32.53
N ASN A 884 25.56 15.22 -33.18
CA ASN A 884 26.32 14.54 -34.22
C ASN A 884 27.72 14.21 -33.71
N ASN A 885 28.05 12.92 -33.72
CA ASN A 885 29.35 12.40 -33.27
C ASN A 885 30.37 12.19 -34.42
N GLY A 886 30.05 12.69 -35.62
CA GLY A 886 30.81 12.51 -36.86
C GLY A 886 30.34 11.33 -37.72
N THR A 887 29.55 10.40 -37.17
CA THR A 887 29.06 9.20 -37.89
C THR A 887 27.54 9.09 -37.94
N ALA A 888 26.86 9.55 -36.88
CA ALA A 888 25.41 9.53 -36.77
C ALA A 888 24.93 10.79 -36.04
N THR A 889 23.70 11.20 -36.35
CA THR A 889 22.95 12.19 -35.59
C THR A 889 21.94 11.47 -34.71
N MET A 890 22.02 11.71 -33.40
CA MET A 890 21.08 11.22 -32.39
C MET A 890 20.26 12.40 -31.89
N SER A 891 19.03 12.13 -31.46
CA SER A 891 18.15 13.13 -30.88
C SER A 891 17.72 12.72 -29.47
N TYR A 892 17.64 13.70 -28.58
CA TYR A 892 17.22 13.53 -27.20
C TYR A 892 16.18 14.58 -26.86
N GLU A 893 15.09 14.17 -26.23
CA GLU A 893 14.18 15.12 -25.59
C GLU A 893 14.88 15.76 -24.39
N MET A 894 14.76 17.08 -24.25
CA MET A 894 15.29 17.82 -23.12
C MET A 894 14.21 18.01 -22.07
N TYR A 895 14.56 17.76 -20.81
CA TYR A 895 13.66 17.89 -19.66
C TYR A 895 13.85 19.24 -18.98
N GLN A 896 12.84 19.72 -18.26
CA GLN A 896 12.94 20.96 -17.53
C GLN A 896 13.59 20.72 -16.15
N TYR A 897 14.84 21.14 -16.00
CA TYR A 897 15.58 21.05 -14.74
C TYR A 897 15.32 22.27 -13.85
N GLY A 898 15.48 22.12 -12.54
CA GLY A 898 15.29 23.20 -11.55
C GLY A 898 13.85 23.71 -11.42
N GLN A 899 12.88 23.03 -12.04
CA GLN A 899 11.45 23.32 -11.93
C GLN A 899 10.78 22.39 -10.92
N TYR A 900 9.65 22.80 -10.34
CA TYR A 900 8.76 22.01 -9.47
C TYR A 900 9.15 21.95 -7.98
N PRO A 901 8.99 23.05 -7.22
CA PRO A 901 9.02 24.47 -7.53
C PRO A 901 10.47 24.96 -7.62
N ILE A 902 10.67 26.24 -7.97
CA ILE A 902 12.00 26.85 -7.92
C ILE A 902 12.44 26.96 -6.46
N GLN A 903 13.61 26.42 -6.16
CA GLN A 903 14.16 26.40 -4.82
C GLN A 903 15.54 27.07 -4.78
N SER A 904 15.80 27.80 -3.70
CA SER A 904 17.16 28.26 -3.39
C SER A 904 18.00 27.06 -2.99
N ARG A 905 19.21 26.97 -3.51
CA ARG A 905 20.17 25.93 -3.13
C ARG A 905 20.50 25.98 -1.66
N HIS A 906 20.73 24.81 -1.08
CA HIS A 906 21.11 24.68 0.32
C HIS A 906 22.51 25.26 0.59
N GLU A 907 22.78 25.71 1.82
CA GLU A 907 24.08 26.31 2.18
C GLU A 907 25.26 25.33 2.15
N GLU A 908 24.96 24.03 2.21
CA GLU A 908 25.95 22.95 2.12
C GLU A 908 26.09 22.37 0.72
N ASP A 909 25.20 22.72 -0.22
CA ASP A 909 25.34 22.33 -1.62
C ASP A 909 26.63 22.98 -2.20
N PRO A 910 27.59 22.22 -2.72
CA PRO A 910 28.78 22.80 -3.35
C PRO A 910 28.47 23.66 -4.57
N LEU A 911 27.29 23.50 -5.16
CA LEU A 911 26.78 24.32 -6.24
C LEU A 911 25.98 25.54 -5.75
N LYS A 912 25.92 25.85 -4.45
CA LYS A 912 25.09 26.95 -3.89
C LYS A 912 25.27 28.33 -4.53
N ASN A 913 26.47 28.62 -5.04
CA ASN A 913 26.78 29.88 -5.71
C ASN A 913 26.46 29.85 -7.22
N GLN A 914 26.00 28.72 -7.74
CA GLN A 914 25.54 28.55 -9.11
C GLN A 914 24.03 28.74 -9.19
N SER A 915 23.56 29.15 -10.36
CA SER A 915 22.13 29.30 -10.60
C SER A 915 21.41 27.96 -10.46
N ASN A 916 20.20 28.00 -9.91
CA ASN A 916 19.22 26.92 -10.01
C ASN A 916 17.96 27.38 -10.75
N THR A 917 18.07 28.45 -11.54
CA THR A 917 16.97 28.93 -12.37
C THR A 917 16.59 27.84 -13.38
N PRO A 918 15.28 27.58 -13.59
CA PRO A 918 14.84 26.56 -14.52
C PRO A 918 15.41 26.73 -15.92
N VAL A 919 15.89 25.62 -16.49
CA VAL A 919 16.40 25.53 -17.87
C VAL A 919 16.09 24.14 -18.43
N PHE A 920 16.08 24.01 -19.75
CA PHE A 920 15.98 22.69 -20.36
C PHE A 920 17.35 22.01 -20.35
N GLY A 921 17.39 20.74 -19.98
CA GLY A 921 18.61 19.97 -19.80
C GLY A 921 18.48 18.52 -20.29
N VAL A 922 19.61 17.93 -20.67
CA VAL A 922 19.72 16.48 -20.87
C VAL A 922 21.16 16.03 -20.61
N GLU A 923 21.33 14.91 -19.90
CA GLU A 923 22.61 14.29 -19.59
C GLU A 923 22.96 13.18 -20.59
N LEU A 924 23.97 13.42 -21.41
CA LEU A 924 24.44 12.49 -22.45
C LEU A 924 25.38 11.40 -21.94
N GLY A 925 25.88 11.53 -20.70
CA GLY A 925 26.87 10.64 -20.11
C GLY A 925 28.30 10.90 -20.58
N GLN A 926 29.14 9.86 -20.61
CA GLN A 926 30.56 9.95 -20.98
C GLN A 926 30.82 9.64 -22.46
N PHE A 927 31.87 10.26 -23.02
CA PHE A 927 32.34 10.03 -24.39
C PHE A 927 33.84 9.67 -24.43
N PRO A 928 34.31 8.91 -25.44
CA PRO A 928 35.73 8.61 -25.63
C PRO A 928 36.63 9.85 -25.86
N THR A 929 37.87 9.79 -25.37
CA THR A 929 38.90 10.82 -25.63
C THR A 929 39.12 11.07 -27.11
N GLY A 930 39.26 12.33 -27.50
CA GLY A 930 39.50 12.76 -28.88
C GLY A 930 38.23 12.85 -29.74
N GLN A 931 37.06 12.49 -29.20
CA GLN A 931 35.80 12.65 -29.91
C GLN A 931 35.34 14.11 -29.89
N THR A 932 34.94 14.63 -31.06
CA THR A 932 34.26 15.92 -31.19
C THR A 932 32.78 15.68 -31.40
N ILE A 933 31.95 16.29 -30.57
CA ILE A 933 30.49 16.24 -30.67
C ILE A 933 30.01 17.62 -31.11
N SER A 934 29.27 17.67 -32.22
CA SER A 934 28.52 18.86 -32.64
C SER A 934 27.07 18.73 -32.22
N TYR A 935 26.44 19.81 -31.76
CA TYR A 935 25.07 19.76 -31.27
C TYR A 935 24.30 21.05 -31.51
N TRP A 936 22.97 20.95 -31.61
CA TRP A 936 22.05 22.08 -31.72
C TRP A 936 20.70 21.72 -31.09
N VAL A 937 19.93 22.74 -30.71
CA VAL A 937 18.63 22.56 -30.07
C VAL A 937 17.53 23.06 -31.01
N VAL A 938 16.45 22.29 -31.07
CA VAL A 938 15.21 22.67 -31.74
C VAL A 938 14.13 22.78 -30.68
N ALA A 939 13.59 23.99 -30.51
CA ALA A 939 12.47 24.24 -29.61
C ALA A 939 11.17 24.39 -30.40
N VAL A 940 10.10 23.80 -29.89
CA VAL A 940 8.75 23.83 -30.47
C VAL A 940 7.76 24.28 -29.40
N ASP A 941 6.94 25.28 -29.71
CA ASP A 941 5.83 25.70 -28.84
C ASP A 941 4.54 24.89 -29.10
N THR A 942 3.52 25.10 -28.27
CA THR A 942 2.20 24.46 -28.41
C THR A 942 1.46 24.81 -29.71
N ALA A 943 1.83 25.92 -30.37
CA ALA A 943 1.34 26.30 -31.70
C ALA A 943 2.20 25.79 -32.86
N GLN A 944 3.16 24.88 -32.57
CA GLN A 944 4.07 24.27 -33.52
C GLN A 944 5.00 25.27 -34.23
N ASN A 945 5.15 26.49 -33.70
CA ASN A 945 6.22 27.38 -34.13
C ASN A 945 7.55 26.78 -33.67
N THR A 946 8.54 26.79 -34.55
CA THR A 946 9.82 26.13 -34.32
C THR A 946 10.96 27.14 -34.40
N GLN A 947 11.90 27.03 -33.46
CA GLN A 947 13.17 27.76 -33.50
C GLN A 947 14.32 26.78 -33.38
N GLN A 948 15.33 26.94 -34.23
CA GLN A 948 16.59 26.18 -34.14
C GLN A 948 17.71 27.11 -33.68
N SER A 949 18.64 26.59 -32.88
CA SER A 949 19.87 27.28 -32.52
C SER A 949 20.95 27.17 -33.59
N ASP A 950 22.01 27.94 -33.41
CA ASP A 950 23.28 27.68 -34.07
C ASP A 950 23.86 26.32 -33.64
N VAL A 951 24.78 25.79 -34.45
CA VAL A 951 25.49 24.54 -34.14
C VAL A 951 26.69 24.85 -33.24
N HIS A 952 26.72 24.20 -32.09
CA HIS A 952 27.81 24.23 -31.12
C HIS A 952 28.64 22.95 -31.18
N SER A 953 29.82 22.94 -30.56
CA SER A 953 30.61 21.72 -30.41
C SER A 953 31.52 21.74 -29.19
N PHE A 954 31.88 20.54 -28.73
CA PHE A 954 32.93 20.33 -27.72
C PHE A 954 33.79 19.12 -28.14
N THR A 955 35.02 19.08 -27.62
CA THR A 955 35.95 17.97 -27.85
C THR A 955 36.36 17.39 -26.51
N ILE A 956 36.33 16.06 -26.40
CA ILE A 956 36.75 15.33 -25.21
C ILE A 956 38.28 15.31 -25.17
N LEU A 957 38.85 15.86 -24.09
CA LEU A 957 40.29 15.95 -23.85
C LEU A 957 40.90 14.64 -23.35
#